data_AF-A0A2P8QYW9-F1
#
_entry.id   AF-A0A2P8QYW9-F1
#
_cell.length_a   1.000
_cell.length_b   1.000
_cell.length_c   1.000
_cell.angle_alpha   90.00
_cell.angle_beta   90.00
_cell.angle_gamma   90.00
#
_symmetry.space_group_name_H-M   'P 1'
#
loop_
_entity.id
_entity.type
_entity.pdbx_description
1 polymer ?
#
loop_
_entity_poly.entity_id
_entity_poly.type
_entity_poly.pdbx_seq_one_letter_code
_entity_poly.pdbx_strand_id
1 'polypeptide(L)'
;VYGGKGKENITIEDGKNFVNTSNGESTIEIKGGKNQIIGGKDKDTINISGGTNTLTLGNGEDEVNATGGDNTIHAGEGADTIKTAGGKDILFGGNDKDADRLEGGDGYDEYHVSANDIVMDSDGKGKVWFKTYNPLSGGDETEVGSKVYKGGGYTYKLSGDKLDVTYDETKESITIENFKKDSRKPHLNIKLTDRKELTFNISNDSTSEGDGVEKTMKFKVTLNEKLDYGEYVILNVNGQRLLFGTLPKDSNINKKNLKTDGIYEYKFTGDKEKNEDSKFEVSGSVEAVSENIIVKDIKPGKGTIYDDDKKPDDPDPEDEASPLVIDLNKDGISTTPLYDSAFFDLDGNGFKEQTGWVDSNDAFLAVDKNGNGIIDNGNELFGNHTIEDNNYSYIDRKRVNGFEVLKAYDSNNDGVINALDKDFDKLLLWQDKNSDGISSKDELTKLTDSSISSIDLNYKNVHIDNNSNTIKQTSKVTFYDGTKSDIADVWFKVNTRNSIDNISVEIPEHLKQLPDIEGDGLLRDLLPSAALNKNIDKALVDYVNLDKNKRKENIDSLIFKWANVDSINPRSRGYYVDARKLAVYEKLMGRPFLQLGTNRNPRENASRIIESKYQRFTNYVYASLELNILYKDVIDTEYMKFDNQSKRLSYDFTKYNELIKELYIKNDLESIGHLVSLVNMVANYKPIFKQQLNSNNINSFRDNKEILALTLSRYQKASNNGSKLYGTDEMDFLQSASGNDTLEGGKGNDIYSFDSGFGNDVIFDISGDDTIVFGKGISSRDVLFERNLSDIKLIIPNEGSVVVKNFFDITGKSGNGVIENIEFYGGEKLNLDDILHLAPIKATSEPDNLYLTNSDDKFNALDGDDTIYGGDGDDEIFGGNGDDTLYGDDGNDTLIGGAGDDTLQGGMGSDTYVFGRNFGKDTIINFNPDNSIDTILFTEDINKDDLVIKQSKNDLIITLKDDKDGLKNSITVVDFFTKTPSNELHNIVNQIKFSNGEILSLNEIIKLSMLNADDSDNTLTALSDDSYTIDAKGGNDTITTLGGNDTLIGGKGDDVLSGGLGNDTYIFGKGFGKDTIINFNPNHRYIDIVKFTDGIKKEDLTFSIEDNDLIILLDKDNYITIKEYYKTDYNGIYNNTISKIEFDNDISMNIEDINRAIIDNKLSTTIKTATSNKSFNIDKSLNTDNLVITTSSGDDTIKAGSGNDTINSGAGNDTIDGGAGDDTIKAGDGNDTIIGGAGDDHLEGGAG
;
A
#
# COMPACT_ATOMS: atom_id res chain seq x y z
N VAL A 1 9.29 63.63 85.57
CA VAL A 1 8.80 63.81 86.96
C VAL A 1 9.45 62.69 87.77
N TYR A 2 10.07 62.96 88.92
CA TYR A 2 10.79 61.95 89.72
C TYR A 2 9.84 61.34 90.77
N GLY A 3 9.66 60.01 90.75
CA GLY A 3 8.78 59.24 91.66
C GLY A 3 9.40 58.98 93.04
N GLY A 4 8.55 58.75 94.05
CA GLY A 4 8.90 58.48 95.44
C GLY A 4 9.03 56.99 95.79
N LYS A 5 9.16 56.66 97.09
CA LYS A 5 9.39 55.28 97.59
C LYS A 5 8.06 54.54 97.85
N GLY A 6 7.68 53.57 97.00
CA GLY A 6 6.54 52.65 97.21
C GLY A 6 5.85 52.22 95.89
N LYS A 7 4.73 51.47 95.96
CA LYS A 7 3.87 51.23 94.78
C LYS A 7 3.22 52.54 94.33
N GLU A 8 3.44 52.97 93.10
CA GLU A 8 2.96 54.27 92.58
C GLU A 8 2.06 54.11 91.35
N ASN A 9 0.89 54.77 91.34
CA ASN A 9 0.07 54.96 90.15
C ASN A 9 0.37 56.33 89.54
N ILE A 10 0.87 56.37 88.30
CA ILE A 10 1.42 57.56 87.65
C ILE A 10 0.67 57.80 86.35
N THR A 11 0.15 59.01 86.12
CA THR A 11 -0.49 59.38 84.84
C THR A 11 0.36 60.38 84.07
N ILE A 12 0.61 60.09 82.79
CA ILE A 12 1.40 60.90 81.85
C ILE A 12 0.47 61.38 80.73
N GLU A 13 0.38 62.69 80.55
CA GLU A 13 -0.40 63.33 79.47
C GLU A 13 0.48 63.58 78.23
N ASP A 14 -0.13 63.91 77.09
CA ASP A 14 0.48 64.13 75.76
C ASP A 14 1.75 65.03 75.77
N GLY A 15 2.78 64.63 75.01
CA GLY A 15 3.99 65.40 74.72
C GLY A 15 5.01 65.50 75.88
N LYS A 16 5.10 64.49 76.75
CA LYS A 16 5.96 64.53 77.96
C LYS A 16 7.16 63.59 77.87
N ASN A 17 8.29 64.08 78.37
CA ASN A 17 9.45 63.25 78.71
C ASN A 17 9.38 62.87 80.20
N PHE A 18 9.40 61.58 80.51
CA PHE A 18 9.26 61.04 81.85
C PHE A 18 10.36 60.00 82.14
N VAL A 19 10.85 59.98 83.38
CA VAL A 19 11.83 59.01 83.86
C VAL A 19 11.35 58.54 85.22
N ASN A 20 11.06 57.24 85.35
CA ASN A 20 10.67 56.65 86.60
C ASN A 20 11.92 56.44 87.48
N THR A 21 11.89 56.94 88.72
CA THR A 21 12.98 56.75 89.70
C THR A 21 12.47 56.13 90.99
N SER A 22 11.28 55.54 90.97
CA SER A 22 10.75 54.78 92.11
C SER A 22 11.63 53.56 92.38
N ASN A 23 11.64 53.11 93.64
CA ASN A 23 12.29 51.87 94.10
C ASN A 23 11.21 50.88 94.56
N GLY A 24 10.24 50.57 93.68
CA GLY A 24 9.17 49.60 93.86
C GLY A 24 8.23 49.56 92.65
N GLU A 25 7.38 48.53 92.57
CA GLU A 25 6.46 48.30 91.44
C GLU A 25 5.52 49.48 91.15
N SER A 26 5.50 49.99 89.92
CA SER A 26 4.67 51.14 89.52
C SER A 26 3.61 50.77 88.49
N THR A 27 2.51 51.51 88.42
CA THR A 27 1.56 51.45 87.31
C THR A 27 1.51 52.80 86.61
N ILE A 28 1.88 52.86 85.33
CA ILE A 28 2.00 54.09 84.56
C ILE A 28 0.91 54.13 83.48
N GLU A 29 -0.03 55.07 83.58
CA GLU A 29 -1.04 55.34 82.54
C GLU A 29 -0.58 56.48 81.63
N ILE A 30 -0.50 56.24 80.33
CA ILE A 30 -0.07 57.22 79.32
C ILE A 30 -1.26 57.55 78.43
N LYS A 31 -1.58 58.84 78.31
CA LYS A 31 -2.67 59.36 77.48
C LYS A 31 -2.10 60.26 76.38
N GLY A 32 -2.44 59.97 75.12
CA GLY A 32 -1.94 60.73 73.97
C GLY A 32 -0.53 60.30 73.53
N GLY A 33 0.05 61.05 72.59
CA GLY A 33 1.31 60.73 71.92
C GLY A 33 2.48 61.66 72.23
N LYS A 34 3.55 61.52 71.47
CA LYS A 34 4.84 62.22 71.57
C LYS A 34 5.50 62.13 72.94
N ASN A 35 5.24 61.06 73.69
CA ASN A 35 5.86 60.84 75.00
C ASN A 35 7.19 60.09 74.85
N GLN A 36 8.17 60.42 75.68
CA GLN A 36 9.43 59.67 75.83
C GLN A 36 9.57 59.24 77.28
N ILE A 37 9.58 57.94 77.55
CA ILE A 37 9.43 57.42 78.91
C ILE A 37 10.53 56.42 79.19
N ILE A 38 11.20 56.59 80.33
CA ILE A 38 12.17 55.63 80.86
C ILE A 38 11.55 54.97 82.11
N GLY A 39 11.47 53.64 82.12
CA GLY A 39 10.91 52.78 83.16
C GLY A 39 11.76 52.74 84.45
N GLY A 40 11.18 52.18 85.51
CA GLY A 40 11.79 52.06 86.83
C GLY A 40 12.67 50.81 86.95
N LYS A 41 13.33 50.61 88.08
CA LYS A 41 14.22 49.43 88.28
C LYS A 41 13.50 48.16 88.72
N ASP A 42 12.24 48.28 89.08
CA ASP A 42 11.40 47.22 89.62
C ASP A 42 10.22 47.00 88.66
N LYS A 43 9.52 45.86 88.79
CA LYS A 43 8.40 45.46 87.94
C LYS A 43 7.31 46.54 87.81
N ASP A 44 7.20 47.15 86.65
CA ASP A 44 6.26 48.21 86.32
C ASP A 44 5.17 47.74 85.33
N THR A 45 3.94 48.22 85.47
CA THR A 45 2.85 48.01 84.49
C THR A 45 2.54 49.32 83.78
N ILE A 46 2.68 49.40 82.47
CA ILE A 46 2.49 50.62 81.68
C ILE A 46 1.32 50.45 80.71
N ASN A 47 0.27 51.26 80.87
CA ASN A 47 -0.91 51.24 80.01
C ASN A 47 -0.94 52.48 79.11
N ILE A 48 -0.95 52.31 77.79
CA ILE A 48 -0.94 53.41 76.80
C ILE A 48 -2.29 53.48 76.09
N SER A 49 -2.97 54.64 76.16
CA SER A 49 -4.23 54.88 75.46
C SER A 49 -4.04 55.83 74.27
N GLY A 50 -3.50 55.33 73.16
CA GLY A 50 -3.39 56.03 71.88
C GLY A 50 -2.19 56.97 71.73
N GLY A 51 -1.80 57.28 70.49
CA GLY A 51 -0.74 58.24 70.13
C GLY A 51 0.64 57.61 69.84
N THR A 52 1.58 58.38 69.31
CA THR A 52 2.93 57.90 68.97
C THR A 52 3.89 58.02 70.15
N ASN A 53 4.32 56.95 70.80
CA ASN A 53 5.12 57.03 72.04
C ASN A 53 6.46 56.33 71.90
N THR A 54 7.46 56.77 72.68
CA THR A 54 8.75 56.08 72.80
C THR A 54 8.99 55.68 74.25
N LEU A 55 9.21 54.39 74.50
CA LEU A 55 9.48 53.82 75.80
C LEU A 55 10.86 53.15 75.83
N THR A 56 11.49 53.20 77.00
CA THR A 56 12.63 52.36 77.37
C THR A 56 12.37 51.83 78.77
N LEU A 57 12.13 50.54 78.91
CA LEU A 57 11.87 49.86 80.17
C LEU A 57 13.15 49.75 81.01
N GLY A 58 13.00 49.48 82.31
CA GLY A 58 14.14 49.40 83.22
C GLY A 58 14.50 47.96 83.56
N ASN A 59 15.00 47.68 84.77
CA ASN A 59 15.58 46.36 85.09
C ASN A 59 14.60 45.38 85.74
N GLY A 60 13.29 45.67 85.69
CA GLY A 60 12.24 44.84 86.27
C GLY A 60 11.51 44.03 85.20
N GLU A 61 10.73 43.01 85.61
CA GLU A 61 9.80 42.32 84.72
C GLU A 61 8.59 43.22 84.40
N ASP A 62 8.72 44.08 83.40
CA ASP A 62 7.76 45.14 83.08
C ASP A 62 6.64 44.64 82.14
N GLU A 63 5.42 45.14 82.32
CA GLU A 63 4.26 44.80 81.47
C GLU A 63 3.73 46.06 80.78
N VAL A 64 3.77 46.12 79.44
CA VAL A 64 3.22 47.22 78.65
C VAL A 64 1.95 46.77 77.93
N ASN A 65 0.86 47.54 78.04
CA ASN A 65 -0.39 47.33 77.31
C ASN A 65 -0.81 48.61 76.58
N ALA A 66 -0.63 48.67 75.26
CA ALA A 66 -1.01 49.79 74.41
C ALA A 66 -2.28 49.48 73.61
N THR A 67 -3.27 50.37 73.67
CA THR A 67 -4.56 50.19 72.97
C THR A 67 -4.60 50.85 71.58
N GLY A 68 -3.47 51.32 71.05
CA GLY A 68 -3.30 51.81 69.67
C GLY A 68 -2.28 52.97 69.52
N GLY A 69 -1.98 53.34 68.27
CA GLY A 69 -0.98 54.36 67.91
C GLY A 69 0.35 53.75 67.47
N ASP A 70 1.29 54.57 66.98
CA ASP A 70 2.60 54.10 66.50
C ASP A 70 3.64 54.18 67.62
N ASN A 71 3.95 53.09 68.31
CA ASN A 71 4.80 53.09 69.50
C ASN A 71 6.18 52.52 69.20
N THR A 72 7.22 53.04 69.86
CA THR A 72 8.58 52.51 69.85
C THR A 72 8.94 52.12 71.27
N ILE A 73 9.00 50.84 71.59
CA ILE A 73 9.16 50.37 72.97
C ILE A 73 10.44 49.54 73.03
N HIS A 74 11.40 49.95 73.86
CA HIS A 74 12.56 49.13 74.19
C HIS A 74 12.32 48.43 75.51
N ALA A 75 12.30 47.11 75.51
CA ALA A 75 12.41 46.29 76.70
C ALA A 75 13.78 46.52 77.37
N GLY A 76 13.80 46.31 78.68
CA GLY A 76 14.88 46.67 79.57
C GLY A 76 15.74 45.47 79.93
N GLU A 77 16.07 45.30 81.22
CA GLU A 77 16.57 44.02 81.72
C GLU A 77 15.43 43.30 82.46
N GLY A 78 15.30 41.97 82.33
CA GLY A 78 14.23 41.19 82.94
C GLY A 78 13.25 40.63 81.91
N ALA A 79 12.34 39.74 82.32
CA ALA A 79 11.37 39.12 81.43
C ALA A 79 10.14 40.04 81.23
N ASP A 80 10.21 40.90 80.21
CA ASP A 80 9.18 41.90 79.92
C ASP A 80 8.02 41.32 79.09
N THR A 81 6.83 41.92 79.20
CA THR A 81 5.68 41.61 78.35
C THR A 81 5.15 42.89 77.73
N ILE A 82 5.34 43.08 76.44
CA ILE A 82 4.88 44.23 75.68
C ILE A 82 3.75 43.79 74.75
N LYS A 83 2.58 44.42 74.88
CA LYS A 83 1.41 44.20 74.03
C LYS A 83 0.95 45.53 73.47
N THR A 84 0.90 45.63 72.15
CA THR A 84 0.31 46.75 71.42
C THR A 84 -0.90 46.28 70.62
N ALA A 85 -1.63 47.23 70.03
CA ALA A 85 -2.90 46.98 69.35
C ALA A 85 -2.82 47.43 67.89
N GLY A 86 -3.59 48.44 67.48
CA GLY A 86 -3.54 48.94 66.10
C GLY A 86 -2.43 49.97 65.88
N GLY A 87 -1.55 49.81 64.89
CA GLY A 87 -0.51 50.82 64.62
C GLY A 87 0.65 50.38 63.73
N LYS A 88 1.67 51.24 63.58
CA LYS A 88 3.01 50.85 63.15
C LYS A 88 3.94 50.87 64.37
N ASP A 89 4.03 49.75 65.08
CA ASP A 89 4.83 49.63 66.29
C ASP A 89 6.27 49.14 65.99
N ILE A 90 7.24 49.58 66.80
CA ILE A 90 8.63 49.14 66.77
C ILE A 90 9.01 48.65 68.17
N LEU A 91 9.12 47.35 68.36
CA LEU A 91 9.33 46.71 69.65
C LEU A 91 10.75 46.13 69.70
N PHE A 92 11.56 46.58 70.64
CA PHE A 92 12.89 46.03 70.89
C PHE A 92 12.86 45.17 72.14
N GLY A 93 13.41 43.95 72.06
CA GLY A 93 13.73 43.13 73.22
C GLY A 93 14.92 43.68 73.99
N GLY A 94 15.00 43.34 75.28
CA GLY A 94 16.11 43.58 76.17
C GLY A 94 17.34 42.83 75.68
N ASN A 95 18.52 43.43 75.80
CA ASN A 95 19.77 42.76 75.42
C ASN A 95 20.33 41.96 76.59
N ASP A 96 19.56 41.00 77.09
CA ASP A 96 19.93 40.15 78.21
C ASP A 96 19.67 38.65 77.93
N LYS A 97 19.40 37.87 78.98
CA LYS A 97 19.17 36.41 78.90
C LYS A 97 17.72 36.04 79.15
N ASP A 98 16.95 36.98 79.67
CA ASP A 98 15.57 36.80 80.06
C ASP A 98 14.70 36.86 78.80
N ALA A 99 13.53 36.23 78.83
CA ALA A 99 12.72 36.06 77.63
C ALA A 99 11.61 37.12 77.60
N ASP A 100 11.70 38.06 76.67
CA ASP A 100 10.66 39.07 76.49
C ASP A 100 9.53 38.56 75.61
N ARG A 101 8.30 38.95 75.91
CA ARG A 101 7.13 38.68 75.07
C ARG A 101 6.68 39.96 74.38
N LEU A 102 6.84 40.02 73.06
CA LEU A 102 6.49 41.17 72.21
C LEU A 102 5.29 40.84 71.33
N GLU A 103 4.17 41.53 71.53
CA GLU A 103 2.92 41.35 70.79
C GLU A 103 2.51 42.65 70.10
N GLY A 104 2.57 42.72 68.76
CA GLY A 104 2.36 43.96 67.99
C GLY A 104 0.91 44.29 67.61
N GLY A 105 0.02 43.29 67.61
CA GLY A 105 -1.40 43.49 67.29
C GLY A 105 -1.73 43.53 65.79
N ASP A 106 -2.50 44.52 65.34
CA ASP A 106 -2.95 44.72 63.95
C ASP A 106 -2.17 45.90 63.35
N GLY A 107 -1.36 45.72 62.31
CA GLY A 107 -0.42 46.79 62.01
C GLY A 107 0.55 46.59 60.87
N TYR A 108 1.63 47.35 60.88
CA TYR A 108 2.88 46.91 60.28
C TYR A 108 3.93 47.04 61.37
N ASP A 109 4.31 45.93 61.98
CA ASP A 109 5.10 45.99 63.21
C ASP A 109 6.54 45.50 63.01
N GLU A 110 7.48 46.15 63.67
CA GLU A 110 8.92 45.89 63.56
C GLU A 110 9.44 45.38 64.90
N TYR A 111 9.94 44.14 64.93
CA TYR A 111 10.43 43.49 66.15
C TYR A 111 11.95 43.37 66.09
N HIS A 112 12.67 43.91 67.07
CA HIS A 112 14.12 43.82 67.19
C HIS A 112 14.46 43.02 68.44
N VAL A 113 14.65 41.71 68.28
CA VAL A 113 14.68 40.76 69.39
C VAL A 113 16.09 40.27 69.71
N SER A 114 16.28 39.85 70.96
CA SER A 114 17.46 39.20 71.48
C SER A 114 17.21 37.69 71.68
N ALA A 115 18.11 36.97 72.35
CA ALA A 115 17.97 35.52 72.49
C ALA A 115 16.89 35.18 73.54
N ASN A 116 16.07 34.16 73.26
CA ASN A 116 14.95 33.65 74.07
C ASN A 116 13.63 34.43 73.96
N ASP A 117 13.61 35.57 73.28
CA ASP A 117 12.39 36.36 73.08
C ASP A 117 11.29 35.62 72.32
N ILE A 118 10.05 36.04 72.57
CA ILE A 118 8.81 35.53 71.99
C ILE A 118 8.11 36.66 71.26
N VAL A 119 7.87 36.50 69.97
CA VAL A 119 7.11 37.44 69.12
C VAL A 119 5.73 36.88 68.82
N MET A 120 4.70 37.72 68.85
CA MET A 120 3.35 37.37 68.44
C MET A 120 2.72 38.50 67.63
N ASP A 121 2.15 38.19 66.48
CA ASP A 121 1.52 39.19 65.62
C ASP A 121 0.18 38.66 65.09
N SER A 122 -0.89 39.45 65.27
CA SER A 122 -2.24 38.93 65.08
C SER A 122 -2.65 38.90 63.60
N ASP A 123 -2.19 39.88 62.83
CA ASP A 123 -2.46 40.00 61.38
C ASP A 123 -1.28 39.56 60.50
N GLY A 124 -0.11 39.35 61.11
CA GLY A 124 1.12 38.86 60.50
C GLY A 124 1.78 39.88 59.58
N LYS A 125 1.49 41.18 59.69
CA LYS A 125 2.11 42.21 58.85
C LYS A 125 3.23 42.88 59.63
N GLY A 126 4.47 42.67 59.19
CA GLY A 126 5.60 43.24 59.89
C GLY A 126 6.93 42.62 59.49
N LYS A 127 7.96 42.82 60.30
CA LYS A 127 9.31 42.25 60.15
C LYS A 127 9.96 41.99 61.49
N VAL A 128 10.80 40.97 61.56
CA VAL A 128 11.58 40.62 62.76
C VAL A 128 13.07 40.71 62.44
N TRP A 129 13.85 41.35 63.29
CA TRP A 129 15.31 41.40 63.26
C TRP A 129 15.86 40.64 64.46
N PHE A 130 16.77 39.71 64.20
CA PHE A 130 17.42 38.90 65.23
C PHE A 130 18.88 38.70 64.85
N LYS A 131 19.86 39.12 65.66
CA LYS A 131 21.32 38.96 65.45
C LYS A 131 21.97 39.63 64.22
N THR A 132 21.26 39.87 63.12
CA THR A 132 21.82 40.52 61.91
C THR A 132 21.09 41.83 61.58
N TYR A 133 21.70 42.64 60.70
CA TYR A 133 21.12 43.89 60.21
C TYR A 133 19.95 43.68 59.22
N ASN A 134 19.79 42.46 58.71
CA ASN A 134 18.70 42.12 57.82
C ASN A 134 17.55 41.48 58.61
N PRO A 135 16.29 41.79 58.26
CA PRO A 135 15.16 41.11 58.87
C PRO A 135 15.14 39.63 58.46
N LEU A 136 14.59 38.80 59.33
CA LEU A 136 14.22 37.43 59.02
C LEU A 136 13.35 37.44 57.77
N SER A 137 13.72 36.58 56.82
CA SER A 137 13.04 36.43 55.54
C SER A 137 12.51 35.01 55.31
N GLY A 138 12.84 34.09 56.23
CA GLY A 138 12.52 32.67 56.11
C GLY A 138 13.58 31.90 55.35
N GLY A 139 13.19 30.78 54.78
CA GLY A 139 14.09 29.83 54.14
C GLY A 139 13.37 28.60 53.61
N ASP A 140 14.14 27.72 52.99
CA ASP A 140 13.62 26.50 52.36
C ASP A 140 13.80 25.31 53.30
N GLU A 141 12.87 24.37 53.21
CA GLU A 141 12.90 23.16 54.02
C GLU A 141 14.19 22.38 53.78
N THR A 142 14.80 21.85 54.84
CA THR A 142 16.09 21.16 54.74
C THR A 142 15.94 19.78 54.13
N GLU A 143 14.84 19.09 54.46
CA GLU A 143 14.48 17.75 54.00
C GLU A 143 12.95 17.70 53.90
N VAL A 144 12.42 16.97 52.92
CA VAL A 144 10.97 16.92 52.66
C VAL A 144 10.20 16.52 53.93
N GLY A 145 9.30 17.39 54.38
CA GLY A 145 8.44 17.13 55.54
C GLY A 145 9.11 17.30 56.91
N SER A 146 10.37 17.75 56.98
CA SER A 146 11.07 17.97 58.25
C SER A 146 10.48 19.09 59.08
N LYS A 147 9.77 20.03 58.45
CA LYS A 147 9.33 21.32 59.03
C LYS A 147 10.49 22.12 59.67
N VAL A 148 11.70 21.87 59.19
CA VAL A 148 12.92 22.61 59.50
C VAL A 148 13.37 23.29 58.22
N TYR A 149 13.53 24.61 58.27
CA TYR A 149 13.85 25.46 57.14
C TYR A 149 15.17 26.17 57.39
N LYS A 150 15.93 26.47 56.34
CA LYS A 150 17.17 27.25 56.44
C LYS A 150 17.21 28.38 55.44
N GLY A 151 17.63 29.55 55.89
CA GLY A 151 17.76 30.73 55.04
C GLY A 151 18.31 31.93 55.80
N GLY A 152 19.14 32.73 55.13
CA GLY A 152 19.70 33.96 55.71
C GLY A 152 20.62 33.77 56.93
N GLY A 153 21.15 32.57 57.16
CA GLY A 153 21.95 32.23 58.34
C GLY A 153 21.14 31.77 59.56
N TYR A 154 19.87 31.45 59.38
CA TYR A 154 18.99 30.94 60.43
C TYR A 154 18.39 29.58 60.07
N THR A 155 18.16 28.78 61.10
CA THR A 155 17.33 27.58 61.08
C THR A 155 15.97 27.90 61.70
N TYR A 156 14.89 27.74 60.92
CA TYR A 156 13.51 27.92 61.38
C TYR A 156 12.85 26.56 61.58
N LYS A 157 12.23 26.31 62.73
CA LYS A 157 11.54 25.05 63.02
C LYS A 157 10.08 25.32 63.33
N LEU A 158 9.20 24.84 62.48
CA LEU A 158 7.75 25.03 62.62
C LEU A 158 7.11 23.86 63.37
N SER A 159 6.42 24.14 64.46
CA SER A 159 5.68 23.18 65.29
C SER A 159 4.28 23.71 65.57
N GLY A 160 3.30 23.32 64.74
CA GLY A 160 1.96 23.93 64.77
C GLY A 160 1.98 25.34 64.23
N ASP A 161 1.51 26.31 65.03
CA ASP A 161 1.58 27.75 64.77
C ASP A 161 2.77 28.42 65.48
N LYS A 162 3.68 27.63 66.06
CA LYS A 162 4.92 28.10 66.69
C LYS A 162 6.11 27.93 65.74
N LEU A 163 6.84 29.02 65.48
CA LEU A 163 8.06 29.04 64.67
C LEU A 163 9.28 29.39 65.55
N ASP A 164 10.10 28.39 65.84
CA ASP A 164 11.37 28.59 66.54
C ASP A 164 12.44 29.02 65.52
N VAL A 165 13.08 30.18 65.70
CA VAL A 165 14.13 30.68 64.78
C VAL A 165 15.47 30.71 65.50
N THR A 166 16.41 29.89 65.04
CA THR A 166 17.75 29.75 65.60
C THR A 166 18.79 30.38 64.69
N TYR A 167 19.65 31.25 65.21
CA TYR A 167 20.78 31.79 64.46
C TYR A 167 21.90 30.73 64.38
N ASP A 168 22.35 30.42 63.17
CA ASP A 168 23.17 29.23 62.93
C ASP A 168 24.56 29.31 63.56
N GLU A 169 25.14 30.51 63.65
CA GLU A 169 26.51 30.72 64.17
C GLU A 169 26.58 30.56 65.70
N THR A 170 25.63 31.14 66.44
CA THR A 170 25.68 31.19 67.91
C THR A 170 24.76 30.16 68.58
N LYS A 171 23.82 29.56 67.84
CA LYS A 171 22.78 28.65 68.35
C LYS A 171 21.77 29.29 69.31
N GLU A 172 21.73 30.62 69.36
CA GLU A 172 20.69 31.35 70.08
C GLU A 172 19.39 31.35 69.27
N SER A 173 18.25 31.35 69.95
CA SER A 173 16.95 31.22 69.31
C SER A 173 15.90 32.18 69.85
N ILE A 174 14.94 32.53 69.00
CA ILE A 174 13.69 33.21 69.36
C ILE A 174 12.50 32.31 69.03
N THR A 175 11.33 32.63 69.57
CA THR A 175 10.05 32.01 69.22
C THR A 175 9.15 33.03 68.54
N ILE A 176 8.46 32.63 67.48
CA ILE A 176 7.32 33.38 66.93
C ILE A 176 6.06 32.52 67.11
N GLU A 177 5.07 33.01 67.86
CA GLU A 177 3.79 32.33 68.09
C GLU A 177 2.71 32.83 67.13
N ASN A 178 1.67 32.03 66.90
CA ASN A 178 0.58 32.30 65.94
C ASN A 178 1.08 32.54 64.50
N PHE A 179 2.22 31.95 64.13
CA PHE A 179 2.81 32.05 62.81
C PHE A 179 1.91 31.38 61.76
N LYS A 180 1.49 32.14 60.75
CA LYS A 180 0.60 31.69 59.67
C LYS A 180 1.39 31.46 58.38
N LYS A 181 1.92 30.25 58.23
CA LYS A 181 2.71 29.85 57.06
C LYS A 181 1.97 30.03 55.73
N ASP A 182 0.78 29.45 55.60
CA ASP A 182 0.05 29.33 54.32
C ASP A 182 -0.88 30.52 54.05
N SER A 183 -0.37 31.74 54.26
CA SER A 183 -1.11 32.98 54.02
C SER A 183 -0.76 33.60 52.67
N ARG A 184 -1.69 34.36 52.07
CA ARG A 184 -1.50 35.02 50.75
C ARG A 184 -0.31 35.99 50.71
N LYS A 185 0.16 36.44 51.86
CA LYS A 185 1.36 37.27 52.06
C LYS A 185 2.18 36.66 53.20
N PRO A 186 3.52 36.59 53.12
CA PRO A 186 4.32 35.98 54.17
C PRO A 186 4.10 36.65 55.54
N HIS A 187 3.81 35.85 56.57
CA HIS A 187 3.63 36.31 57.95
C HIS A 187 4.95 36.89 58.47
N LEU A 188 4.93 38.13 58.94
CA LEU A 188 6.09 38.93 59.35
C LEU A 188 7.22 39.00 58.30
N ASN A 189 6.84 38.89 57.01
CA ASN A 189 7.76 38.81 55.88
C ASN A 189 8.70 37.58 55.92
N ILE A 190 8.38 36.57 56.72
CA ILE A 190 9.10 35.30 56.82
C ILE A 190 8.39 34.28 55.91
N LYS A 191 9.06 33.87 54.84
CA LYS A 191 8.54 32.87 53.89
C LYS A 191 9.23 31.52 54.13
N LEU A 192 8.47 30.52 54.57
CA LEU A 192 8.95 29.14 54.71
C LEU A 192 8.46 28.32 53.52
N THR A 193 9.38 27.86 52.68
CA THR A 193 9.05 27.07 51.48
C THR A 193 9.23 25.58 51.76
N ASP A 194 8.20 24.77 51.53
CA ASP A 194 8.33 23.29 51.62
C ASP A 194 9.10 22.75 50.42
N ARG A 195 9.91 21.71 50.65
CA ARG A 195 10.50 20.93 49.55
C ARG A 195 9.53 19.88 49.07
N LYS A 196 9.48 19.66 47.75
CA LYS A 196 8.62 18.64 47.11
C LYS A 196 9.45 17.66 46.29
N GLU A 197 9.11 16.38 46.41
CA GLU A 197 9.61 15.32 45.52
C GLU A 197 8.52 14.97 44.50
N LEU A 198 8.82 15.17 43.22
CA LEU A 198 7.89 14.87 42.14
C LEU A 198 8.35 13.67 41.33
N THR A 199 7.39 12.84 40.94
CA THR A 199 7.57 11.78 39.95
C THR A 199 6.58 12.02 38.81
N PHE A 200 7.10 11.97 37.59
CA PHE A 200 6.30 12.04 36.38
C PHE A 200 6.07 10.63 35.83
N ASN A 201 4.89 10.37 35.29
CA ASN A 201 4.56 9.15 34.58
C ASN A 201 4.04 9.53 33.18
N ILE A 202 4.69 9.00 32.16
CA ILE A 202 4.25 9.10 30.77
C ILE A 202 3.39 7.86 30.50
N SER A 203 2.19 8.04 29.92
CA SER A 203 1.32 6.91 29.56
C SER A 203 1.92 6.06 28.45
N ASN A 204 1.39 4.85 28.26
CA ASN A 204 1.62 4.10 27.02
C ASN A 204 0.57 4.53 25.98
N ASP A 205 0.84 4.28 24.71
CA ASP A 205 -0.10 4.48 23.61
C ASP A 205 0.23 3.55 22.44
N SER A 206 -0.74 3.23 21.58
CA SER A 206 -0.53 2.36 20.42
C SER A 206 -1.52 2.64 19.29
N THR A 207 -1.13 2.39 18.04
CA THR A 207 -1.98 2.61 16.85
C THR A 207 -1.50 1.73 15.70
N SER A 208 -2.36 1.45 14.71
CA SER A 208 -1.91 0.97 13.39
C SER A 208 -1.14 2.06 12.64
N GLU A 209 -0.29 1.64 11.71
CA GLU A 209 0.57 2.48 10.90
C GLU A 209 -0.22 3.33 9.88
N GLY A 210 -1.00 2.66 9.03
CA GLY A 210 -1.90 3.25 8.03
C GLY A 210 -1.19 3.92 6.84
N ASP A 211 -1.50 3.48 5.62
CA ASP A 211 -0.83 3.93 4.39
C ASP A 211 -1.04 5.42 4.07
N GLY A 212 0.05 6.21 4.04
CA GLY A 212 0.04 7.58 3.49
C GLY A 212 -0.76 8.60 4.30
N VAL A 213 -1.23 8.24 5.50
CA VAL A 213 -1.98 9.12 6.41
C VAL A 213 -1.08 9.58 7.55
N GLU A 214 -1.07 10.88 7.86
CA GLU A 214 -0.41 11.36 9.08
C GLU A 214 -1.21 10.92 10.30
N LYS A 215 -0.66 10.00 11.10
CA LYS A 215 -1.23 9.57 12.38
C LYS A 215 -0.55 10.32 13.53
N THR A 216 -1.25 10.44 14.66
CA THR A 216 -0.73 11.10 15.86
C THR A 216 -1.04 10.28 17.10
N MET A 217 0.01 9.81 17.78
CA MET A 217 -0.07 9.18 19.10
C MET A 217 0.05 10.23 20.20
N LYS A 218 -0.73 10.09 21.28
CA LYS A 218 -0.86 11.06 22.36
C LYS A 218 -0.51 10.45 23.71
N PHE A 219 0.69 10.76 24.17
CA PHE A 219 1.19 10.31 25.46
C PHE A 219 0.89 11.34 26.54
N LYS A 220 0.06 10.96 27.51
CA LYS A 220 -0.29 11.81 28.63
C LYS A 220 0.82 11.77 29.68
N VAL A 221 1.38 12.93 29.97
CA VAL A 221 2.39 13.12 31.01
C VAL A 221 1.69 13.61 32.28
N THR A 222 1.68 12.76 33.29
CA THR A 222 1.05 13.02 34.59
C THR A 222 2.10 13.17 35.67
N LEU A 223 1.76 13.93 36.70
CA LEU A 223 2.62 14.12 37.87
C LEU A 223 1.85 13.73 39.13
N ASN A 224 2.56 13.22 40.13
CA ASN A 224 1.98 12.65 41.35
C ASN A 224 1.41 13.69 42.33
N GLU A 225 1.88 14.94 42.33
CA GLU A 225 1.47 15.97 43.29
C GLU A 225 1.29 17.38 42.69
N LYS A 226 0.19 18.06 43.01
CA LYS A 226 -0.07 19.40 42.46
C LYS A 226 1.01 20.43 42.83
N LEU A 227 1.37 21.25 41.85
CA LEU A 227 2.25 22.42 42.02
C LEU A 227 1.49 23.60 42.62
N ASP A 228 2.14 24.33 43.51
CA ASP A 228 1.62 25.56 44.09
C ASP A 228 1.75 26.74 43.12
N TYR A 229 1.03 27.83 43.42
CA TYR A 229 1.10 29.05 42.62
C TYR A 229 2.52 29.64 42.62
N GLY A 230 3.09 29.83 41.43
CA GLY A 230 4.47 30.28 41.19
C GLY A 230 5.51 29.15 41.06
N GLU A 231 5.14 27.90 41.32
CA GLU A 231 5.98 26.73 41.05
C GLU A 231 5.81 26.24 39.62
N TYR A 232 6.89 25.73 39.04
CA TYR A 232 6.91 25.17 37.69
C TYR A 232 7.95 24.07 37.50
N VAL A 233 7.66 23.20 36.53
CA VAL A 233 8.59 22.21 35.95
C VAL A 233 8.45 22.26 34.42
N ILE A 234 9.58 22.30 33.71
CA ILE A 234 9.64 22.16 32.26
C ILE A 234 10.34 20.84 31.96
N LEU A 235 9.63 19.92 31.31
CA LEU A 235 10.17 18.66 30.82
C LEU A 235 10.41 18.74 29.32
N ASN A 236 11.52 18.17 28.87
CA ASN A 236 11.75 17.86 27.46
C ASN A 236 11.46 16.35 27.26
N VAL A 237 10.39 16.05 26.53
CA VAL A 237 9.97 14.70 26.16
C VAL A 237 10.20 14.55 24.66
N ASN A 238 11.24 13.79 24.28
CA ASN A 238 11.63 13.54 22.87
C ASN A 238 11.60 14.80 21.97
N GLY A 239 12.15 15.91 22.45
CA GLY A 239 12.23 17.18 21.72
C GLY A 239 11.05 18.14 21.94
N GLN A 240 9.94 17.68 22.55
CA GLN A 240 8.79 18.52 22.88
C GLN A 240 8.87 19.02 24.33
N ARG A 241 8.68 20.33 24.53
CA ARG A 241 8.81 20.98 25.84
C ARG A 241 7.44 21.15 26.52
N LEU A 242 7.24 20.50 27.66
CA LEU A 242 6.01 20.49 28.45
C LEU A 242 6.17 21.33 29.72
N LEU A 243 5.28 22.32 29.93
CA LEU A 243 5.24 23.16 31.12
C LEU A 243 4.15 22.68 32.08
N PHE A 244 4.56 22.33 33.30
CA PHE A 244 3.69 22.11 34.43
C PHE A 244 3.80 23.28 35.41
N GLY A 245 2.66 23.75 35.92
CA GLY A 245 2.60 24.85 36.89
C GLY A 245 2.57 26.24 36.27
N THR A 246 3.09 27.24 36.98
CA THR A 246 3.00 28.66 36.60
C THR A 246 4.35 29.34 36.68
N LEU A 247 4.83 29.87 35.55
CA LEU A 247 6.09 30.61 35.49
C LEU A 247 6.01 31.94 36.26
N PRO A 248 7.06 32.32 37.02
CA PRO A 248 7.15 33.63 37.67
C PRO A 248 7.00 34.80 36.68
N LYS A 249 6.44 35.93 37.13
CA LYS A 249 6.21 37.12 36.28
C LYS A 249 7.48 37.67 35.62
N ASP A 250 8.63 37.50 36.27
CA ASP A 250 9.93 38.00 35.82
C ASP A 250 10.82 36.89 35.20
N SER A 251 10.25 35.76 34.78
CA SER A 251 11.03 34.67 34.18
C SER A 251 11.54 35.02 32.78
N ASN A 252 12.83 34.78 32.50
CA ASN A 252 13.42 34.94 31.16
C ASN A 252 13.06 33.79 30.19
N ILE A 253 12.13 32.89 30.56
CA ILE A 253 11.78 31.69 29.78
C ILE A 253 10.76 32.06 28.69
N ASN A 254 11.11 31.78 27.43
CA ASN A 254 10.24 32.01 26.28
C ASN A 254 9.07 31.00 26.26
N LYS A 255 7.84 31.51 26.40
CA LYS A 255 6.61 30.70 26.46
C LYS A 255 6.11 30.18 25.10
N LYS A 256 6.64 30.67 23.97
CA LYS A 256 6.06 30.42 22.64
C LYS A 256 6.06 28.94 22.22
N ASN A 257 6.98 28.14 22.75
CA ASN A 257 7.16 26.73 22.38
C ASN A 257 6.90 25.76 23.55
N LEU A 258 6.17 26.18 24.59
CA LEU A 258 5.82 25.35 25.75
C LEU A 258 4.36 24.88 25.65
N LYS A 259 4.13 23.56 25.68
CA LYS A 259 2.78 22.98 25.78
C LYS A 259 2.36 22.84 27.25
N THR A 260 1.10 23.17 27.56
CA THR A 260 0.57 23.23 28.94
C THR A 260 -0.52 22.20 29.24
N ASP A 261 -0.92 21.42 28.24
CA ASP A 261 -1.91 20.33 28.36
C ASP A 261 -1.32 19.04 28.98
N GLY A 262 0.01 18.96 29.06
CA GLY A 262 0.70 17.76 29.54
C GLY A 262 0.65 16.61 28.53
N ILE A 263 0.48 16.89 27.24
CA ILE A 263 0.39 15.88 26.18
C ILE A 263 1.62 15.95 25.28
N TYR A 264 2.36 14.85 25.21
CA TYR A 264 3.36 14.63 24.15
C TYR A 264 2.67 14.02 22.93
N GLU A 265 2.88 14.64 21.76
CA GLU A 265 2.33 14.15 20.50
C GLU A 265 3.47 13.61 19.64
N TYR A 266 3.41 12.34 19.32
CA TYR A 266 4.30 11.72 18.33
C TYR A 266 3.55 11.63 16.99
N LYS A 267 4.13 12.21 15.95
CA LYS A 267 3.57 12.20 14.60
C LYS A 267 4.42 11.36 13.67
N PHE A 268 3.77 10.55 12.86
CA PHE A 268 4.41 9.74 11.83
C PHE A 268 3.44 9.58 10.65
N THR A 269 3.96 9.13 9.52
CA THR A 269 3.20 8.82 8.32
C THR A 269 3.52 7.38 7.99
N GLY A 270 2.50 6.54 7.86
CA GLY A 270 2.69 5.15 7.45
C GLY A 270 3.03 5.05 5.97
N ASP A 271 3.69 3.96 5.60
CA ASP A 271 4.06 3.64 4.23
C ASP A 271 3.30 2.41 3.71
N LYS A 272 3.84 1.73 2.69
CA LYS A 272 3.28 0.50 2.12
C LYS A 272 4.30 -0.65 2.17
N GLU A 273 5.40 -0.39 2.88
CA GLU A 273 6.53 -1.28 2.95
C GLU A 273 6.38 -2.19 4.16
N LYS A 274 6.56 -3.49 3.91
CA LYS A 274 6.36 -4.52 4.92
C LYS A 274 7.42 -4.40 6.01
N ASN A 275 7.04 -3.79 7.12
CA ASN A 275 7.96 -3.32 8.13
C ASN A 275 7.37 -3.66 9.50
N GLU A 276 7.93 -4.65 10.21
CA GLU A 276 7.43 -5.09 11.54
C GLU A 276 7.05 -3.96 12.53
N ASP A 277 6.17 -4.29 13.48
CA ASP A 277 5.77 -3.41 14.57
C ASP A 277 6.92 -2.56 15.15
N SER A 278 6.72 -1.24 15.13
CA SER A 278 7.67 -0.30 15.69
C SER A 278 7.34 -0.02 17.15
N LYS A 279 8.12 -0.61 18.05
CA LYS A 279 8.04 -0.37 19.49
C LYS A 279 9.09 0.62 19.94
N PHE A 280 8.71 1.58 20.77
CA PHE A 280 9.64 2.62 21.22
C PHE A 280 9.35 3.14 22.62
N GLU A 281 10.40 3.64 23.27
CA GLU A 281 10.27 4.29 24.57
C GLU A 281 10.08 5.80 24.42
N VAL A 282 9.07 6.33 25.10
CA VAL A 282 8.87 7.77 25.29
C VAL A 282 9.44 8.16 26.64
N SER A 283 10.62 8.77 26.63
CA SER A 283 11.33 9.22 27.82
C SER A 283 11.37 10.74 27.89
N GLY A 284 11.57 11.26 29.10
CA GLY A 284 11.64 12.68 29.38
C GLY A 284 12.84 13.05 30.22
N SER A 285 13.27 14.30 30.12
CA SER A 285 14.32 14.90 30.94
C SER A 285 13.89 16.24 31.50
N VAL A 286 14.42 16.61 32.66
CA VAL A 286 14.14 17.92 33.28
C VAL A 286 14.96 18.98 32.59
N GLU A 287 14.29 19.97 32.00
CA GLU A 287 14.96 21.13 31.40
C GLU A 287 15.07 22.30 32.39
N ALA A 288 14.01 22.58 33.16
CA ALA A 288 13.99 23.62 34.18
C ALA A 288 12.99 23.29 35.29
N VAL A 289 13.26 23.72 36.53
CA VAL A 289 12.42 23.41 37.70
C VAL A 289 12.58 24.48 38.78
N SER A 290 11.54 24.70 39.60
CA SER A 290 11.61 25.60 40.75
C SER A 290 12.59 25.08 41.83
N GLU A 291 13.30 25.97 42.52
CA GLU A 291 14.40 25.61 43.43
C GLU A 291 13.99 24.69 44.59
N ASN A 292 12.73 24.75 45.03
CA ASN A 292 12.20 23.91 46.10
C ASN A 292 11.65 22.55 45.63
N ILE A 293 11.74 22.24 44.33
CA ILE A 293 11.25 21.00 43.73
C ILE A 293 12.43 20.10 43.34
N ILE A 294 12.32 18.83 43.69
CA ILE A 294 13.22 17.76 43.26
C ILE A 294 12.41 16.80 42.40
N VAL A 295 12.77 16.66 41.12
CA VAL A 295 12.21 15.61 40.26
C VAL A 295 12.97 14.34 40.53
N LYS A 296 12.32 13.40 41.20
CA LYS A 296 12.90 12.14 41.65
C LYS A 296 13.07 11.16 40.49
N ASP A 297 12.06 11.09 39.63
CA ASP A 297 11.97 10.11 38.56
C ASP A 297 11.01 10.59 37.46
N ILE A 298 11.28 10.17 36.22
CA ILE A 298 10.40 10.33 35.07
C ILE A 298 10.21 8.94 34.48
N LYS A 299 9.10 8.29 34.83
CA LYS A 299 8.80 6.95 34.33
C LYS A 299 8.43 7.04 32.86
N PRO A 300 9.18 6.34 31.98
CA PRO A 300 8.92 6.39 30.55
C PRO A 300 7.61 5.68 30.21
N GLY A 301 7.03 6.11 29.09
CA GLY A 301 5.89 5.47 28.45
C GLY A 301 6.36 4.60 27.28
N LYS A 302 5.49 3.71 26.81
CA LYS A 302 5.76 2.85 25.65
C LYS A 302 4.82 3.19 24.50
N GLY A 303 5.39 3.39 23.32
CA GLY A 303 4.68 3.50 22.04
C GLY A 303 4.77 2.21 21.25
N THR A 304 3.69 1.81 20.59
CA THR A 304 3.69 0.70 19.62
C THR A 304 2.92 1.11 18.37
N ILE A 305 3.58 1.03 17.22
CA ILE A 305 2.97 1.20 15.90
C ILE A 305 2.89 -0.18 15.29
N TYR A 306 1.69 -0.63 14.97
CA TYR A 306 1.46 -1.93 14.37
C TYR A 306 1.50 -1.81 12.85
N ASP A 307 2.34 -2.62 12.23
CA ASP A 307 2.44 -2.78 10.78
C ASP A 307 1.12 -3.32 10.25
N ASP A 308 0.40 -2.57 9.42
CA ASP A 308 -0.82 -3.03 8.76
C ASP A 308 -0.63 -3.41 7.29
N ASP A 309 0.62 -3.47 6.81
CA ASP A 309 0.92 -3.88 5.45
C ASP A 309 0.87 -5.40 5.23
N LYS A 310 0.41 -5.78 4.03
CA LYS A 310 0.31 -7.19 3.63
C LYS A 310 1.70 -7.80 3.43
N LYS A 311 2.17 -8.71 4.28
CA LYS A 311 3.45 -9.42 4.10
C LYS A 311 3.35 -10.37 2.88
N PRO A 312 4.44 -10.72 2.17
CA PRO A 312 4.35 -11.45 0.89
C PRO A 312 3.92 -12.91 1.10
N ASP A 313 4.15 -13.42 2.30
CA ASP A 313 3.70 -14.72 2.78
C ASP A 313 2.39 -14.64 3.57
N ASP A 314 1.77 -13.45 3.66
CA ASP A 314 0.51 -13.34 4.36
C ASP A 314 -0.53 -14.15 3.62
N PRO A 315 -1.31 -14.95 4.37
CA PRO A 315 -2.45 -15.58 3.76
C PRO A 315 -3.32 -14.49 3.14
N ASP A 316 -3.82 -14.70 1.93
CA ASP A 316 -4.94 -13.89 1.46
C ASP A 316 -6.03 -13.92 2.54
N PRO A 317 -6.71 -12.78 2.82
CA PRO A 317 -7.77 -12.71 3.81
C PRO A 317 -8.97 -13.53 3.30
N GLU A 318 -8.86 -14.85 3.48
CA GLU A 318 -9.90 -15.85 3.27
C GLU A 318 -10.84 -15.91 4.47
N ASP A 319 -10.43 -15.35 5.61
CA ASP A 319 -11.24 -15.25 6.83
C ASP A 319 -11.98 -13.91 6.87
N GLU A 320 -13.25 -14.00 7.23
CA GLU A 320 -14.16 -12.86 7.35
C GLU A 320 -14.94 -13.00 8.66
N ALA A 321 -15.05 -11.90 9.39
CA ALA A 321 -15.89 -11.81 10.57
C ALA A 321 -16.88 -10.66 10.42
N SER A 322 -18.10 -10.84 10.92
CA SER A 322 -19.15 -9.85 10.78
C SER A 322 -19.65 -9.33 12.11
N PRO A 323 -19.91 -8.02 12.16
CA PRO A 323 -20.93 -7.43 13.00
C PRO A 323 -21.96 -6.57 12.23
N LEU A 324 -23.03 -6.16 12.92
CA LEU A 324 -24.01 -5.19 12.44
C LEU A 324 -23.49 -3.75 12.55
N VAL A 325 -23.57 -3.00 11.45
CA VAL A 325 -23.20 -1.59 11.33
C VAL A 325 -24.43 -0.76 10.99
N ILE A 326 -24.59 0.39 11.65
CA ILE A 326 -25.66 1.36 11.43
C ILE A 326 -25.08 2.62 10.79
N ASP A 327 -25.71 3.04 9.69
CA ASP A 327 -25.44 4.30 9.02
C ASP A 327 -26.04 5.48 9.81
N LEU A 328 -25.20 6.29 10.46
CA LEU A 328 -25.64 7.41 11.30
C LEU A 328 -25.76 8.73 10.54
N ASN A 329 -24.92 8.97 9.54
CA ASN A 329 -24.85 10.23 8.77
C ASN A 329 -25.80 10.24 7.55
N LYS A 330 -26.37 9.08 7.19
CA LYS A 330 -27.33 8.81 6.11
C LYS A 330 -26.75 8.93 4.70
N ASP A 331 -25.46 8.66 4.52
CA ASP A 331 -24.82 8.61 3.21
C ASP A 331 -24.49 7.19 2.71
N GLY A 332 -24.94 6.17 3.45
CA GLY A 332 -24.67 4.76 3.20
C GLY A 332 -23.53 4.24 4.05
N ILE A 333 -23.53 2.94 4.34
CA ILE A 333 -22.47 2.33 5.15
C ILE A 333 -21.14 2.37 4.40
N SER A 334 -20.11 2.92 5.03
CA SER A 334 -18.73 2.96 4.52
C SER A 334 -17.78 2.16 5.41
N THR A 335 -16.78 1.53 4.81
CA THR A 335 -15.78 0.71 5.53
C THR A 335 -14.38 1.03 5.06
N THR A 336 -13.37 0.84 5.89
CA THR A 336 -11.96 0.88 5.50
C THR A 336 -11.45 -0.51 5.10
N PRO A 337 -10.54 -0.59 4.11
CA PRO A 337 -9.92 -1.85 3.73
C PRO A 337 -8.99 -2.39 4.83
N LEU A 338 -8.55 -3.65 4.67
CA LEU A 338 -7.66 -4.32 5.62
C LEU A 338 -6.30 -3.62 5.84
N TYR A 339 -5.84 -2.78 4.91
CA TYR A 339 -4.59 -2.01 5.00
C TYR A 339 -4.79 -0.58 5.53
N ASP A 340 -6.02 -0.20 5.93
CA ASP A 340 -6.29 0.97 6.77
C ASP A 340 -7.14 0.50 7.95
N SER A 341 -6.50 -0.37 8.74
CA SER A 341 -7.19 -1.30 9.65
C SER A 341 -7.17 -0.85 11.10
N ALA A 342 -8.11 -1.40 11.84
CA ALA A 342 -8.05 -1.43 13.29
C ALA A 342 -7.73 -2.86 13.76
N PHE A 343 -7.22 -2.98 14.97
CA PHE A 343 -7.03 -4.28 15.61
C PHE A 343 -8.16 -4.53 16.61
N PHE A 344 -8.98 -5.55 16.36
CA PHE A 344 -10.08 -5.92 17.24
C PHE A 344 -10.32 -7.43 17.24
N ASP A 345 -10.68 -7.96 18.42
CA ASP A 345 -10.93 -9.39 18.63
C ASP A 345 -12.36 -9.75 18.20
N LEU A 346 -12.62 -9.81 16.89
CA LEU A 346 -13.97 -10.05 16.37
C LEU A 346 -14.48 -11.47 16.67
N ASP A 347 -13.60 -12.45 16.84
CA ASP A 347 -13.99 -13.84 17.09
C ASP A 347 -14.04 -14.22 18.59
N GLY A 348 -13.57 -13.35 19.47
CA GLY A 348 -13.55 -13.52 20.92
C GLY A 348 -12.52 -14.54 21.41
N ASN A 349 -11.42 -14.74 20.68
CA ASN A 349 -10.39 -15.73 21.02
C ASN A 349 -9.32 -15.21 22.01
N GLY A 350 -9.34 -13.92 22.34
CA GLY A 350 -8.39 -13.26 23.24
C GLY A 350 -7.19 -12.60 22.53
N PHE A 351 -7.20 -12.55 21.19
CA PHE A 351 -6.27 -11.81 20.35
C PHE A 351 -7.08 -10.83 19.48
N LYS A 352 -6.59 -9.61 19.34
CA LYS A 352 -7.14 -8.62 18.42
C LYS A 352 -6.52 -8.82 17.05
N GLU A 353 -7.29 -9.20 16.05
CA GLU A 353 -6.78 -9.34 14.68
C GLU A 353 -6.87 -8.01 13.93
N GLN A 354 -5.89 -7.79 13.06
CA GLN A 354 -5.96 -6.75 12.06
C GLN A 354 -7.19 -6.97 11.17
N THR A 355 -8.08 -5.98 11.13
CA THR A 355 -9.39 -6.10 10.53
C THR A 355 -9.72 -4.84 9.72
N GLY A 356 -10.30 -5.00 8.53
CA GLY A 356 -10.99 -3.89 7.87
C GLY A 356 -12.03 -3.30 8.83
N TRP A 357 -12.31 -1.99 8.74
CA TRP A 357 -13.04 -1.31 9.81
C TRP A 357 -14.24 -0.52 9.32
N VAL A 358 -15.08 -0.07 10.26
CA VAL A 358 -16.19 0.83 9.97
C VAL A 358 -15.68 2.27 9.86
N ASP A 359 -16.26 3.09 8.97
CA ASP A 359 -15.93 4.52 8.92
C ASP A 359 -16.34 5.23 10.22
N SER A 360 -15.56 6.23 10.62
CA SER A 360 -15.77 7.01 11.86
C SER A 360 -17.15 7.70 11.96
N ASN A 361 -17.87 7.87 10.85
CA ASN A 361 -19.22 8.46 10.83
C ASN A 361 -20.34 7.46 11.09
N ASP A 362 -20.05 6.15 11.03
CA ASP A 362 -20.99 5.06 11.28
C ASP A 362 -20.74 4.41 12.65
N ALA A 363 -21.58 3.47 13.05
CA ALA A 363 -21.42 2.81 14.35
C ALA A 363 -21.76 1.32 14.33
N PHE A 364 -21.01 0.55 15.11
CA PHE A 364 -21.39 -0.81 15.45
C PHE A 364 -22.59 -0.84 16.39
N LEU A 365 -23.49 -1.80 16.18
CA LEU A 365 -24.49 -2.16 17.19
C LEU A 365 -23.85 -3.14 18.19
N ALA A 366 -23.92 -2.81 19.48
CA ALA A 366 -23.22 -3.53 20.53
C ALA A 366 -24.06 -3.72 21.81
N VAL A 367 -23.56 -4.57 22.71
CA VAL A 367 -24.07 -4.81 24.06
C VAL A 367 -22.90 -5.18 24.98
N ASP A 368 -22.67 -4.37 26.01
CA ASP A 368 -21.69 -4.67 27.08
C ASP A 368 -22.24 -5.84 27.93
N LYS A 369 -21.74 -7.06 27.65
CA LYS A 369 -22.24 -8.29 28.29
C LYS A 369 -21.58 -8.51 29.64
N ASN A 370 -20.34 -8.08 29.81
CA ASN A 370 -19.54 -8.34 31.01
C ASN A 370 -19.65 -7.20 32.07
N GLY A 371 -20.23 -6.05 31.69
CA GLY A 371 -20.48 -4.90 32.54
C GLY A 371 -19.24 -4.06 32.85
N ASN A 372 -18.18 -4.13 32.04
CA ASN A 372 -16.93 -3.41 32.27
C ASN A 372 -16.95 -1.97 31.70
N GLY A 373 -17.98 -1.61 30.94
CA GLY A 373 -18.18 -0.27 30.40
C GLY A 373 -17.41 0.06 29.13
N ILE A 374 -16.84 -0.94 28.46
CA ILE A 374 -16.19 -0.86 27.13
C ILE A 374 -16.68 -2.03 26.26
N ILE A 375 -16.48 -1.94 24.95
CA ILE A 375 -16.70 -3.05 24.02
C ILE A 375 -15.33 -3.60 23.62
N ASP A 376 -14.99 -4.81 24.08
CA ASP A 376 -13.60 -5.30 24.02
C ASP A 376 -13.39 -6.54 23.13
N ASN A 377 -14.48 -7.17 22.66
CA ASN A 377 -14.44 -8.27 21.69
C ASN A 377 -15.79 -8.47 20.96
N GLY A 378 -15.80 -9.29 19.91
CA GLY A 378 -16.95 -9.54 19.05
C GLY A 378 -18.12 -10.28 19.70
N ASN A 379 -17.97 -10.85 20.90
CA ASN A 379 -19.12 -11.35 21.66
C ASN A 379 -20.05 -10.24 22.12
N GLU A 380 -19.56 -9.01 22.18
CA GLU A 380 -20.30 -7.81 22.57
C GLU A 380 -20.84 -7.06 21.34
N LEU A 381 -20.50 -7.51 20.13
CA LEU A 381 -21.09 -7.06 18.87
C LEU A 381 -22.15 -8.06 18.39
N PHE A 382 -23.04 -7.65 17.49
CA PHE A 382 -24.05 -8.52 16.88
C PHE A 382 -23.57 -9.05 15.52
N GLY A 383 -23.26 -10.34 15.41
CA GLY A 383 -22.48 -10.87 14.29
C GLY A 383 -22.41 -12.40 14.22
N ASN A 384 -21.55 -12.93 13.33
CA ASN A 384 -21.36 -14.38 13.17
C ASN A 384 -20.60 -15.03 14.35
N HIS A 385 -19.85 -14.24 15.12
CA HIS A 385 -19.08 -14.69 16.29
C HIS A 385 -19.74 -14.38 17.65
N THR A 386 -20.93 -13.79 17.67
CA THR A 386 -21.63 -13.51 18.93
C THR A 386 -22.06 -14.79 19.64
N ILE A 387 -21.49 -15.08 20.80
CA ILE A 387 -21.91 -16.21 21.65
C ILE A 387 -23.21 -15.85 22.41
N GLU A 388 -24.27 -16.63 22.20
CA GLU A 388 -25.39 -16.78 23.15
C GLU A 388 -25.01 -17.85 24.18
N ASP A 389 -25.49 -17.76 25.43
CA ASP A 389 -25.11 -18.55 26.63
C ASP A 389 -25.16 -20.11 26.53
N ASN A 390 -25.22 -20.72 25.34
CA ASN A 390 -25.19 -22.16 25.13
C ASN A 390 -24.20 -22.59 24.02
N ASN A 391 -23.08 -23.17 24.48
CA ASN A 391 -22.11 -24.07 23.81
C ASN A 391 -21.18 -23.55 22.70
N TYR A 392 -19.89 -23.54 23.03
CA TYR A 392 -18.72 -23.43 22.15
C TYR A 392 -18.65 -24.51 21.06
N SER A 393 -18.37 -24.10 19.83
CA SER A 393 -17.53 -24.88 18.90
C SER A 393 -17.14 -24.03 17.69
N TYR A 394 -15.84 -23.82 17.46
CA TYR A 394 -15.20 -23.33 16.22
C TYR A 394 -15.48 -24.24 14.99
N ILE A 395 -16.53 -25.08 15.04
CA ILE A 395 -16.81 -26.15 14.08
C ILE A 395 -18.30 -26.21 13.69
N ASP A 396 -19.19 -25.40 14.28
CA ASP A 396 -20.60 -25.37 13.85
C ASP A 396 -20.88 -24.14 12.97
N ARG A 397 -20.66 -24.28 11.66
CA ARG A 397 -20.95 -23.29 10.59
C ARG A 397 -22.45 -23.00 10.41
N LYS A 398 -23.27 -23.11 11.45
CA LYS A 398 -24.74 -22.97 11.40
C LYS A 398 -25.28 -21.64 11.94
N ARG A 399 -24.43 -20.73 12.41
CA ARG A 399 -24.83 -19.34 12.71
C ARG A 399 -24.44 -18.45 11.54
N VAL A 400 -25.41 -17.70 10.99
CA VAL A 400 -25.34 -17.18 9.60
C VAL A 400 -25.07 -15.67 9.51
N ASN A 401 -25.57 -14.85 10.44
CA ASN A 401 -25.44 -13.37 10.44
C ASN A 401 -25.92 -12.75 11.78
N GLY A 402 -25.59 -11.48 12.02
CA GLY A 402 -25.91 -10.68 13.20
C GLY A 402 -27.39 -10.29 13.36
N PHE A 403 -28.19 -10.22 12.28
CA PHE A 403 -29.65 -10.01 12.42
C PHE A 403 -30.33 -11.20 13.09
N GLU A 404 -29.90 -12.43 12.82
CA GLU A 404 -30.42 -13.62 13.50
C GLU A 404 -30.11 -13.59 15.00
N VAL A 405 -28.98 -13.03 15.41
CA VAL A 405 -28.60 -12.85 16.81
C VAL A 405 -29.44 -11.73 17.46
N LEU A 406 -29.67 -10.63 16.75
CA LEU A 406 -30.43 -9.49 17.27
C LEU A 406 -31.89 -9.84 17.58
N LYS A 407 -32.48 -10.83 16.90
CA LYS A 407 -33.85 -11.33 17.19
C LYS A 407 -34.06 -11.76 18.64
N ALA A 408 -33.00 -12.18 19.35
CA ALA A 408 -33.11 -12.54 20.77
C ALA A 408 -33.53 -11.35 21.67
N TYR A 409 -33.37 -10.12 21.18
CA TYR A 409 -33.72 -8.87 21.86
C TYR A 409 -35.13 -8.36 21.50
N ASP A 410 -35.82 -8.99 20.55
CA ASP A 410 -37.24 -8.73 20.23
C ASP A 410 -38.13 -9.52 21.20
N SER A 411 -38.48 -8.88 22.31
CA SER A 411 -39.18 -9.53 23.41
C SER A 411 -40.68 -9.70 23.16
N ASN A 412 -41.24 -8.90 22.25
CA ASN A 412 -42.66 -8.93 21.90
C ASN A 412 -42.94 -9.70 20.58
N ASN A 413 -41.90 -10.09 19.85
CA ASN A 413 -41.90 -10.79 18.56
C ASN A 413 -42.65 -10.03 17.45
N ASP A 414 -42.58 -8.70 17.43
CA ASP A 414 -43.18 -7.87 16.38
C ASP A 414 -42.27 -7.66 15.15
N GLY A 415 -41.03 -8.17 15.22
CA GLY A 415 -40.03 -8.07 14.17
C GLY A 415 -39.29 -6.72 14.16
N VAL A 416 -39.42 -5.90 15.20
CA VAL A 416 -38.84 -4.56 15.29
C VAL A 416 -38.29 -4.31 16.69
N ILE A 417 -36.98 -4.11 16.81
CA ILE A 417 -36.36 -3.69 18.08
C ILE A 417 -36.73 -2.24 18.36
N ASN A 418 -37.45 -1.99 19.45
CA ASN A 418 -37.88 -0.65 19.85
C ASN A 418 -38.08 -0.52 21.38
N ALA A 419 -38.52 0.65 21.87
CA ALA A 419 -38.70 0.92 23.30
C ALA A 419 -39.77 0.04 24.01
N LEU A 420 -40.55 -0.75 23.27
CA LEU A 420 -41.45 -1.77 23.83
C LEU A 420 -40.70 -3.05 24.21
N ASP A 421 -39.44 -3.19 23.79
CA ASP A 421 -38.61 -4.34 24.13
C ASP A 421 -37.89 -4.19 25.46
N LYS A 422 -37.90 -5.28 26.23
CA LYS A 422 -37.39 -5.30 27.61
C LYS A 422 -35.89 -4.98 27.73
N ASP A 423 -35.12 -5.24 26.67
CA ASP A 423 -33.65 -5.12 26.64
C ASP A 423 -33.18 -3.97 25.74
N PHE A 424 -34.08 -3.10 25.27
CA PHE A 424 -33.74 -1.97 24.40
C PHE A 424 -32.76 -0.99 25.06
N ASP A 425 -32.81 -0.85 26.38
CA ASP A 425 -31.93 0.02 27.18
C ASP A 425 -30.51 -0.54 27.40
N LYS A 426 -30.26 -1.79 26.98
CA LYS A 426 -28.95 -2.45 27.02
C LYS A 426 -28.16 -2.29 25.72
N LEU A 427 -28.82 -1.93 24.62
CA LEU A 427 -28.18 -1.77 23.33
C LEU A 427 -27.37 -0.47 23.27
N LEU A 428 -26.18 -0.56 22.69
CA LEU A 428 -25.22 0.51 22.55
C LEU A 428 -24.89 0.73 21.07
N LEU A 429 -24.60 1.98 20.73
CA LEU A 429 -23.91 2.37 19.51
C LEU A 429 -22.45 2.63 19.87
N TRP A 430 -21.54 1.93 19.22
CA TRP A 430 -20.11 2.22 19.30
C TRP A 430 -19.66 2.91 18.03
N GLN A 431 -19.41 4.22 18.12
CA GLN A 431 -18.83 5.02 17.05
C GLN A 431 -17.36 5.26 17.36
N ASP A 432 -16.48 4.51 16.71
CA ASP A 432 -15.03 4.66 16.83
C ASP A 432 -14.57 5.90 16.05
N LYS A 433 -14.39 7.02 16.75
CA LYS A 433 -14.15 8.34 16.15
C LYS A 433 -12.73 8.55 15.66
N ASN A 434 -11.78 7.79 16.19
CA ASN A 434 -10.36 7.86 15.85
C ASN A 434 -9.88 6.61 15.08
N SER A 435 -10.77 5.65 14.85
CA SER A 435 -10.54 4.44 14.07
C SER A 435 -9.38 3.60 14.63
N ASP A 436 -9.25 3.56 15.95
CA ASP A 436 -8.16 2.83 16.64
C ASP A 436 -8.56 1.41 17.10
N GLY A 437 -9.84 1.05 16.96
CA GLY A 437 -10.37 -0.24 17.39
C GLY A 437 -10.49 -0.40 18.91
N ILE A 438 -10.36 0.68 19.69
CA ILE A 438 -10.39 0.66 21.14
C ILE A 438 -11.61 1.43 21.64
N SER A 439 -12.62 0.70 22.09
CA SER A 439 -13.82 1.32 22.64
C SER A 439 -13.53 2.16 23.88
N SER A 440 -13.86 3.45 23.79
CA SER A 440 -13.81 4.38 24.92
C SER A 440 -15.20 4.81 25.38
N LYS A 441 -15.31 5.26 26.64
CA LYS A 441 -16.59 5.66 27.23
C LYS A 441 -17.27 6.83 26.49
N ASP A 442 -16.49 7.69 25.84
CA ASP A 442 -16.97 8.83 25.06
C ASP A 442 -17.32 8.50 23.59
N GLU A 443 -17.10 7.26 23.18
CA GLU A 443 -17.56 6.68 21.90
C GLU A 443 -18.84 5.86 22.03
N LEU A 444 -19.20 5.44 23.25
CA LEU A 444 -20.37 4.62 23.51
C LEU A 444 -21.61 5.47 23.80
N THR A 445 -22.65 5.27 23.00
CA THR A 445 -23.96 5.92 23.18
C THR A 445 -25.04 4.87 23.38
N LYS A 446 -25.85 4.97 24.45
CA LYS A 446 -27.02 4.08 24.60
C LYS A 446 -28.02 4.34 23.50
N LEU A 447 -28.66 3.27 23.00
CA LEU A 447 -29.67 3.40 21.96
C LEU A 447 -30.84 4.31 22.40
N THR A 448 -31.20 4.29 23.70
CA THR A 448 -32.20 5.19 24.32
C THR A 448 -31.79 6.65 24.36
N ASP A 449 -30.49 6.94 24.37
CA ASP A 449 -29.93 8.29 24.39
C ASP A 449 -29.56 8.76 22.97
N SER A 450 -29.71 7.89 21.96
CA SER A 450 -29.50 8.16 20.55
C SER A 450 -30.75 8.76 19.87
N SER A 451 -30.62 9.13 18.60
CA SER A 451 -31.73 9.59 17.76
C SER A 451 -32.53 8.45 17.11
N ILE A 452 -32.16 7.18 17.35
CA ILE A 452 -32.80 6.00 16.79
C ILE A 452 -34.03 5.59 17.60
N SER A 453 -35.15 5.39 16.92
CA SER A 453 -36.43 4.98 17.51
C SER A 453 -36.73 3.49 17.35
N SER A 454 -36.29 2.87 16.25
CA SER A 454 -36.51 1.44 15.99
C SER A 454 -35.56 0.85 14.96
N ILE A 455 -35.29 -0.46 15.04
CA ILE A 455 -34.50 -1.25 14.09
C ILE A 455 -35.37 -2.36 13.50
N ASP A 456 -35.49 -2.45 12.17
CA ASP A 456 -36.25 -3.51 11.48
C ASP A 456 -35.41 -4.80 11.39
N LEU A 457 -35.98 -5.94 11.83
CA LEU A 457 -35.30 -7.24 11.79
C LEU A 457 -35.52 -7.99 10.47
N ASN A 458 -36.38 -7.48 9.59
CA ASN A 458 -36.60 -8.05 8.26
C ASN A 458 -35.50 -7.60 7.31
N TYR A 459 -34.44 -8.40 7.19
CA TYR A 459 -33.31 -8.10 6.31
C TYR A 459 -33.44 -8.72 4.92
N LYS A 460 -32.70 -8.18 3.95
CA LYS A 460 -32.51 -8.74 2.61
C LYS A 460 -31.07 -9.24 2.46
N ASN A 461 -30.89 -10.37 1.80
CA ASN A 461 -29.54 -10.80 1.40
C ASN A 461 -29.06 -9.98 0.21
N VAL A 462 -27.84 -9.48 0.30
CA VAL A 462 -27.14 -8.70 -0.75
C VAL A 462 -25.70 -9.21 -0.87
N HIS A 463 -24.97 -8.71 -1.86
CA HIS A 463 -23.53 -8.94 -1.99
C HIS A 463 -22.92 -7.67 -2.57
N ILE A 464 -22.54 -6.76 -1.67
CA ILE A 464 -21.96 -5.46 -2.04
C ILE A 464 -20.52 -5.48 -1.53
N ASP A 465 -19.58 -5.34 -2.46
CA ASP A 465 -18.18 -5.09 -2.12
C ASP A 465 -18.03 -3.62 -1.68
N ASN A 466 -17.35 -3.41 -0.57
CA ASN A 466 -17.06 -2.09 -0.02
C ASN A 466 -15.63 -2.12 0.53
N ASN A 467 -14.68 -1.57 -0.22
CA ASN A 467 -13.26 -1.58 0.12
C ASN A 467 -12.72 -2.98 0.50
N SER A 468 -13.03 -3.99 -0.31
CA SER A 468 -12.68 -5.41 -0.09
C SER A 468 -13.42 -6.11 1.06
N ASN A 469 -14.24 -5.40 1.84
CA ASN A 469 -15.19 -5.99 2.78
C ASN A 469 -16.51 -6.29 2.06
N THR A 470 -17.34 -7.18 2.62
CA THR A 470 -18.59 -7.59 1.97
C THR A 470 -19.81 -7.32 2.84
N ILE A 471 -20.75 -6.53 2.35
CA ILE A 471 -22.08 -6.42 2.95
C ILE A 471 -22.95 -7.59 2.46
N LYS A 472 -23.44 -8.44 3.38
CA LYS A 472 -24.21 -9.65 3.04
C LYS A 472 -25.69 -9.55 3.38
N GLN A 473 -26.08 -8.75 4.38
CA GLN A 473 -27.48 -8.51 4.73
C GLN A 473 -27.74 -7.04 5.01
N THR A 474 -28.89 -6.50 4.57
CA THR A 474 -29.28 -5.11 4.83
C THR A 474 -30.74 -4.99 5.31
N SER A 475 -31.00 -4.04 6.20
CA SER A 475 -32.33 -3.62 6.63
C SER A 475 -32.36 -2.11 6.91
N LYS A 476 -33.36 -1.61 7.65
CA LYS A 476 -33.55 -0.18 7.93
C LYS A 476 -33.66 0.13 9.42
N VAL A 477 -33.06 1.25 9.82
CA VAL A 477 -33.31 1.91 11.10
C VAL A 477 -34.22 3.13 10.90
N THR A 478 -35.04 3.45 11.91
CA THR A 478 -35.92 4.63 11.88
C THR A 478 -35.57 5.55 13.05
N PHE A 479 -35.40 6.84 12.76
CA PHE A 479 -35.07 7.89 13.74
C PHE A 479 -36.34 8.51 14.33
N TYR A 480 -36.23 9.17 15.49
CA TYR A 480 -37.38 9.84 16.13
C TYR A 480 -38.00 10.98 15.30
N ASP A 481 -37.26 11.54 14.34
CA ASP A 481 -37.78 12.52 13.38
C ASP A 481 -38.56 11.87 12.21
N GLY A 482 -38.67 10.55 12.19
CA GLY A 482 -39.34 9.75 11.17
C GLY A 482 -38.49 9.42 9.94
N THR A 483 -37.25 9.91 9.86
CA THR A 483 -36.32 9.57 8.79
C THR A 483 -35.80 8.14 8.96
N LYS A 484 -35.31 7.55 7.86
CA LYS A 484 -34.76 6.18 7.85
C LYS A 484 -33.34 6.19 7.32
N SER A 485 -32.53 5.26 7.83
CA SER A 485 -31.16 4.98 7.35
C SER A 485 -30.92 3.48 7.23
N ASP A 486 -29.75 3.09 6.74
CA ASP A 486 -29.35 1.71 6.57
C ASP A 486 -28.77 1.08 7.84
N ILE A 487 -29.00 -0.22 8.00
CA ILE A 487 -28.26 -1.10 8.91
C ILE A 487 -27.90 -2.34 8.12
N ALA A 488 -26.68 -2.84 8.30
CA ALA A 488 -26.22 -3.99 7.55
C ALA A 488 -25.31 -4.91 8.35
N ASP A 489 -25.29 -6.17 7.95
CA ASP A 489 -24.30 -7.15 8.37
C ASP A 489 -23.10 -7.06 7.43
N VAL A 490 -22.01 -6.54 7.98
CA VAL A 490 -20.77 -6.23 7.23
C VAL A 490 -19.73 -7.26 7.59
N TRP A 491 -19.24 -7.99 6.58
CA TRP A 491 -18.21 -9.01 6.70
C TRP A 491 -16.86 -8.38 6.40
N PHE A 492 -16.15 -8.03 7.47
CA PHE A 492 -14.82 -7.46 7.37
C PHE A 492 -13.79 -8.53 7.05
N LYS A 493 -12.83 -8.18 6.21
CA LYS A 493 -11.63 -8.99 6.01
C LYS A 493 -10.79 -8.95 7.28
N VAL A 494 -10.24 -10.11 7.65
CA VAL A 494 -9.43 -10.29 8.86
C VAL A 494 -8.09 -10.94 8.50
N ASN A 495 -6.99 -10.40 9.03
CA ASN A 495 -5.68 -11.02 8.96
C ASN A 495 -5.34 -11.67 10.30
N THR A 496 -5.61 -12.97 10.43
CA THR A 496 -5.39 -13.72 11.67
C THR A 496 -3.91 -13.89 12.03
N ARG A 497 -3.01 -13.65 11.09
CA ARG A 497 -1.57 -13.71 11.35
C ARG A 497 -1.09 -12.44 12.04
N ASN A 498 -1.68 -11.29 11.70
CA ASN A 498 -1.36 -10.03 12.32
C ASN A 498 -2.32 -9.79 13.49
N SER A 499 -1.94 -10.28 14.66
CA SER A 499 -2.82 -10.25 15.84
C SER A 499 -2.07 -9.82 17.10
N ILE A 500 -2.74 -9.05 17.94
CA ILE A 500 -2.20 -8.50 19.18
C ILE A 500 -2.86 -9.21 20.35
N ASP A 501 -2.10 -9.55 21.37
CA ASP A 501 -2.67 -10.09 22.60
C ASP A 501 -3.61 -9.07 23.30
N ASN A 502 -4.89 -9.44 23.47
CA ASN A 502 -5.94 -8.59 24.06
C ASN A 502 -5.95 -8.61 25.61
N ILE A 503 -5.25 -9.55 26.27
CA ILE A 503 -5.36 -9.74 27.72
C ILE A 503 -4.16 -9.14 28.44
N SER A 504 -4.39 -8.11 29.25
CA SER A 504 -3.40 -7.57 30.17
C SER A 504 -3.22 -8.50 31.38
N VAL A 505 -2.01 -9.06 31.53
CA VAL A 505 -1.66 -9.99 32.63
C VAL A 505 -0.67 -9.31 33.58
N GLU A 506 -0.99 -9.27 34.87
CA GLU A 506 -0.03 -8.83 35.89
C GLU A 506 1.11 -9.85 36.02
N ILE A 507 2.33 -9.44 35.69
CA ILE A 507 3.51 -10.31 35.76
C ILE A 507 4.00 -10.42 37.21
N PRO A 508 4.03 -11.63 37.80
CA PRO A 508 4.58 -11.88 39.13
C PRO A 508 6.05 -11.43 39.26
N GLU A 509 6.44 -10.99 40.45
CA GLU A 509 7.76 -10.39 40.67
C GLU A 509 8.95 -11.31 40.35
N HIS A 510 8.78 -12.63 40.52
CA HIS A 510 9.84 -13.59 40.16
C HIS A 510 10.02 -13.74 38.65
N LEU A 511 8.99 -13.46 37.85
CA LEU A 511 9.06 -13.53 36.39
C LEU A 511 9.65 -12.26 35.76
N LYS A 512 9.55 -11.10 36.42
CA LYS A 512 10.10 -9.83 35.90
C LYS A 512 11.63 -9.83 35.69
N GLN A 513 12.34 -10.78 36.31
CA GLN A 513 13.79 -10.95 36.17
C GLN A 513 14.18 -11.94 35.06
N LEU A 514 13.21 -12.66 34.49
CA LEU A 514 13.44 -13.63 33.44
C LEU A 514 13.39 -12.95 32.06
N PRO A 515 14.04 -13.54 31.04
CA PRO A 515 13.92 -13.06 29.67
C PRO A 515 12.48 -13.18 29.18
N ASP A 516 12.02 -12.17 28.44
CA ASP A 516 10.74 -12.17 27.74
C ASP A 516 10.96 -12.23 26.24
N ILE A 517 9.97 -12.77 25.53
CA ILE A 517 9.94 -12.86 24.08
C ILE A 517 8.52 -12.64 23.61
N GLU A 518 8.40 -11.83 22.57
CA GLU A 518 7.14 -11.58 21.88
C GLU A 518 6.63 -12.84 21.17
N GLY A 519 5.34 -13.10 21.33
CA GLY A 519 4.63 -14.09 20.54
C GLY A 519 4.16 -13.50 19.20
N ASP A 520 3.88 -14.36 18.23
CA ASP A 520 3.45 -13.97 16.89
C ASP A 520 2.18 -14.75 16.51
N GLY A 521 1.29 -14.13 15.73
CA GLY A 521 -0.07 -14.62 15.52
C GLY A 521 -0.78 -14.96 16.84
N LEU A 522 -1.38 -16.15 16.92
CA LEU A 522 -2.12 -16.64 18.09
C LEU A 522 -1.21 -17.28 19.16
N LEU A 523 0.05 -16.88 19.21
CA LEU A 523 0.98 -17.19 20.28
C LEU A 523 1.17 -15.92 21.12
N ARG A 524 0.85 -16.00 22.41
CA ARG A 524 1.02 -14.92 23.38
C ARG A 524 2.47 -14.79 23.80
N ASP A 525 2.91 -13.59 24.17
CA ASP A 525 4.22 -13.32 24.78
C ASP A 525 4.57 -14.32 25.90
N LEU A 526 5.87 -14.58 26.04
CA LEU A 526 6.37 -15.66 26.89
C LEU A 526 6.12 -15.43 28.38
N LEU A 527 6.38 -14.22 28.92
CA LEU A 527 6.14 -13.93 30.33
C LEU A 527 4.65 -13.86 30.69
N PRO A 528 3.77 -13.18 29.91
CA PRO A 528 2.32 -13.27 30.11
C PRO A 528 1.81 -14.72 30.08
N SER A 529 2.31 -15.54 29.14
CA SER A 529 1.98 -16.97 29.07
C SER A 529 2.44 -17.74 30.33
N ALA A 530 3.64 -17.45 30.83
CA ALA A 530 4.15 -18.02 32.07
C ALA A 530 3.33 -17.60 33.31
N ALA A 531 2.91 -16.34 33.37
CA ALA A 531 2.07 -15.83 34.46
C ALA A 531 0.69 -16.51 34.50
N LEU A 532 0.11 -16.82 33.34
CA LEU A 532 -1.17 -17.54 33.23
C LEU A 532 -1.03 -19.06 33.42
N ASN A 533 0.14 -19.65 33.14
CA ASN A 533 0.34 -21.10 33.15
C ASN A 533 1.62 -21.52 33.89
N LYS A 534 1.44 -22.16 35.05
CA LYS A 534 2.54 -22.66 35.90
C LYS A 534 3.48 -23.66 35.22
N ASN A 535 3.02 -24.39 34.19
CA ASN A 535 3.89 -25.29 33.43
C ASN A 535 4.86 -24.51 32.54
N ILE A 536 4.43 -23.37 32.00
CA ILE A 536 5.27 -22.47 31.19
C ILE A 536 6.25 -21.72 32.11
N ASP A 537 5.79 -21.18 33.24
CA ASP A 537 6.65 -20.59 34.29
C ASP A 537 7.81 -21.53 34.66
N LYS A 538 7.48 -22.76 35.07
CA LYS A 538 8.50 -23.75 35.42
C LYS A 538 9.44 -24.05 34.25
N ALA A 539 8.92 -24.20 33.03
CA ALA A 539 9.73 -24.52 31.86
C ALA A 539 10.74 -23.41 31.53
N LEU A 540 10.32 -22.15 31.66
CA LEU A 540 11.18 -20.99 31.46
C LEU A 540 12.27 -20.90 32.53
N VAL A 541 11.91 -21.06 33.80
CA VAL A 541 12.86 -21.09 34.92
C VAL A 541 13.88 -22.23 34.73
N ASP A 542 13.40 -23.44 34.40
CA ASP A 542 14.27 -24.59 34.17
C ASP A 542 15.21 -24.33 32.98
N TYR A 543 14.71 -23.73 31.88
CA TYR A 543 15.49 -23.40 30.70
C TYR A 543 16.60 -22.38 31.00
N VAL A 544 16.30 -21.27 31.68
CA VAL A 544 17.29 -20.22 32.01
C VAL A 544 18.42 -20.76 32.88
N ASN A 545 18.14 -21.75 33.73
CA ASN A 545 19.12 -22.41 34.59
C ASN A 545 20.00 -23.45 33.89
N LEU A 546 19.72 -23.80 32.63
CA LEU A 546 20.57 -24.70 31.85
C LEU A 546 21.87 -23.99 31.41
N ASP A 547 22.93 -24.76 31.20
CA ASP A 547 24.13 -24.26 30.53
C ASP A 547 23.87 -23.94 29.05
N LYS A 548 24.72 -23.08 28.47
CA LYS A 548 24.58 -22.56 27.09
C LYS A 548 24.30 -23.63 26.04
N ASN A 549 25.04 -24.74 26.06
CA ASN A 549 24.88 -25.80 25.06
C ASN A 549 23.55 -26.55 25.24
N LYS A 550 23.15 -26.81 26.49
CA LYS A 550 21.86 -27.44 26.78
C LYS A 550 20.67 -26.55 26.48
N ARG A 551 20.79 -25.22 26.60
CA ARG A 551 19.71 -24.29 26.22
C ARG A 551 19.34 -24.46 24.75
N LYS A 552 20.34 -24.46 23.85
CA LYS A 552 20.12 -24.70 22.42
C LYS A 552 19.45 -26.06 22.13
N GLU A 553 19.82 -27.12 22.86
CA GLU A 553 19.20 -28.45 22.69
C GLU A 553 17.75 -28.53 23.22
N ASN A 554 17.35 -27.66 24.15
CA ASN A 554 16.05 -27.71 24.83
C ASN A 554 15.07 -26.64 24.37
N ILE A 555 15.42 -25.82 23.37
CA ILE A 555 14.57 -24.72 22.88
C ILE A 555 13.21 -25.22 22.37
N ASP A 556 13.16 -26.30 21.59
CA ASP A 556 11.90 -26.88 21.08
C ASP A 556 10.98 -27.32 22.24
N SER A 557 11.58 -27.84 23.33
CA SER A 557 10.84 -28.27 24.51
C SER A 557 10.20 -27.10 25.27
N LEU A 558 10.83 -25.92 25.23
CA LEU A 558 10.26 -24.69 25.77
C LEU A 558 9.15 -24.18 24.84
N ILE A 559 9.41 -24.09 23.53
CA ILE A 559 8.44 -23.62 22.53
C ILE A 559 7.17 -24.48 22.54
N PHE A 560 7.28 -25.81 22.61
CA PHE A 560 6.08 -26.67 22.64
C PHE A 560 5.22 -26.47 23.90
N LYS A 561 5.84 -26.19 25.05
CA LYS A 561 5.08 -25.89 26.28
C LYS A 561 4.49 -24.49 26.23
N TRP A 562 5.25 -23.52 25.72
CA TRP A 562 4.82 -22.15 25.51
C TRP A 562 3.58 -22.09 24.62
N ALA A 563 3.62 -22.77 23.47
CA ALA A 563 2.49 -22.90 22.56
C ALA A 563 1.39 -23.87 23.04
N ASN A 564 1.57 -24.53 24.19
CA ASN A 564 0.66 -25.54 24.76
C ASN A 564 0.34 -26.70 23.80
N VAL A 565 1.35 -27.18 23.08
CA VAL A 565 1.25 -28.28 22.09
C VAL A 565 2.09 -29.51 22.47
N ASP A 566 2.79 -29.48 23.60
CA ASP A 566 3.70 -30.55 24.04
C ASP A 566 3.01 -31.92 24.22
N SER A 567 1.71 -31.91 24.51
CA SER A 567 0.87 -33.11 24.63
C SER A 567 0.43 -33.73 23.30
N ILE A 568 0.60 -33.04 22.16
CA ILE A 568 0.23 -33.55 20.84
C ILE A 568 1.17 -34.70 20.44
N ASN A 569 0.59 -35.81 19.96
CA ASN A 569 1.37 -36.92 19.41
C ASN A 569 2.10 -36.45 18.12
N PRO A 570 3.45 -36.54 18.05
CA PRO A 570 4.24 -36.08 16.91
C PRO A 570 3.83 -36.64 15.55
N ARG A 571 3.17 -37.80 15.51
CA ARG A 571 2.74 -38.47 14.26
C ARG A 571 1.25 -38.32 13.93
N SER A 572 0.51 -37.51 14.68
CA SER A 572 -0.95 -37.36 14.50
C SER A 572 -1.35 -36.65 13.21
N ARG A 573 -0.44 -35.93 12.56
CA ARG A 573 -0.66 -35.14 11.33
C ARG A 573 0.11 -35.66 10.11
N GLY A 574 0.49 -36.94 10.11
CA GLY A 574 1.25 -37.58 9.05
C GLY A 574 2.69 -37.95 9.44
N TYR A 575 3.47 -38.43 8.47
CA TYR A 575 4.85 -38.90 8.68
C TYR A 575 5.93 -37.88 8.31
N TYR A 576 5.59 -36.83 7.56
CA TYR A 576 6.56 -35.89 6.96
C TYR A 576 6.91 -34.70 7.86
N VAL A 577 6.11 -34.40 8.88
CA VAL A 577 6.33 -33.29 9.82
C VAL A 577 6.01 -33.75 11.24
N ASP A 578 6.72 -33.20 12.23
CA ASP A 578 6.30 -33.33 13.63
C ASP A 578 5.02 -32.51 13.84
N ALA A 579 3.94 -33.17 14.23
CA ALA A 579 2.63 -32.53 14.43
C ALA A 579 2.66 -31.39 15.46
N ARG A 580 3.62 -31.39 16.40
CA ARG A 580 3.78 -30.29 17.36
C ARG A 580 4.38 -29.05 16.69
N LYS A 581 5.38 -29.22 15.82
CA LYS A 581 5.96 -28.13 15.01
C LYS A 581 4.92 -27.54 14.08
N LEU A 582 4.10 -28.39 13.45
CA LEU A 582 2.96 -27.95 12.65
C LEU A 582 1.97 -27.13 13.50
N ALA A 583 1.63 -27.58 14.71
CA ALA A 583 0.70 -26.87 15.58
C ALA A 583 1.26 -25.52 16.06
N VAL A 584 2.58 -25.39 16.29
CA VAL A 584 3.22 -24.09 16.53
C VAL A 584 3.10 -23.22 15.29
N TYR A 585 3.43 -23.74 14.11
CA TYR A 585 3.28 -23.01 12.85
C TYR A 585 1.84 -22.53 12.61
N GLU A 586 0.83 -23.36 12.89
CA GLU A 586 -0.59 -22.98 12.79
C GLU A 586 -0.95 -21.82 13.72
N LYS A 587 -0.35 -21.74 14.93
CA LYS A 587 -0.50 -20.60 15.83
C LYS A 587 0.17 -19.34 15.29
N LEU A 588 1.40 -19.45 14.79
CA LEU A 588 2.12 -18.33 14.18
C LEU A 588 1.41 -17.79 12.95
N MET A 589 0.73 -18.64 12.19
CA MET A 589 -0.07 -18.23 11.02
C MET A 589 -1.50 -17.78 11.40
N GLY A 590 -1.89 -17.94 12.66
CA GLY A 590 -3.23 -17.66 13.17
C GLY A 590 -4.35 -18.57 12.64
N ARG A 591 -4.02 -19.60 11.85
CA ARG A 591 -5.02 -20.47 11.22
C ARG A 591 -4.53 -21.90 11.02
N PRO A 592 -5.46 -22.88 10.93
CA PRO A 592 -5.10 -24.25 10.61
C PRO A 592 -4.44 -24.38 9.23
N PHE A 593 -3.44 -25.26 9.11
CA PHE A 593 -2.80 -25.55 7.84
C PHE A 593 -3.77 -26.30 6.92
N LEU A 594 -3.90 -25.83 5.68
CA LEU A 594 -4.72 -26.44 4.63
C LEU A 594 -3.90 -26.62 3.35
N GLN A 595 -3.62 -27.87 3.00
CA GLN A 595 -3.07 -28.23 1.71
C GLN A 595 -4.19 -28.29 0.65
N LEU A 596 -4.02 -27.54 -0.44
CA LEU A 596 -5.01 -27.43 -1.53
C LEU A 596 -6.41 -27.06 -0.99
N GLY A 597 -6.46 -26.16 -0.01
CA GLY A 597 -7.69 -25.63 0.58
C GLY A 597 -8.52 -26.59 1.45
N THR A 598 -8.13 -27.86 1.60
CA THR A 598 -9.00 -28.87 2.26
C THR A 598 -8.27 -29.87 3.16
N ASN A 599 -7.03 -30.23 2.85
CA ASN A 599 -6.32 -31.29 3.58
C ASN A 599 -5.45 -30.74 4.71
N ARG A 600 -5.74 -31.13 5.95
CA ARG A 600 -4.99 -30.71 7.14
C ARG A 600 -3.62 -31.38 7.30
N ASN A 601 -3.28 -32.40 6.52
CA ASN A 601 -2.00 -33.12 6.68
C ASN A 601 -1.00 -32.74 5.58
N PRO A 602 0.15 -32.12 5.89
CA PRO A 602 1.12 -31.71 4.90
C PRO A 602 1.82 -32.90 4.25
N ARG A 603 2.00 -32.82 2.92
CA ARG A 603 2.89 -33.70 2.15
C ARG A 603 4.34 -33.20 2.20
N GLU A 604 5.25 -33.95 1.59
CA GLU A 604 6.71 -33.72 1.61
C GLU A 604 7.13 -32.27 1.32
N ASN A 605 6.71 -31.69 0.19
CA ASN A 605 7.08 -30.32 -0.18
C ASN A 605 6.60 -29.26 0.83
N ALA A 606 5.33 -29.36 1.25
CA ALA A 606 4.77 -28.45 2.25
C ALA A 606 5.48 -28.60 3.60
N SER A 607 5.80 -29.84 4.00
CA SER A 607 6.51 -30.14 5.24
C SER A 607 7.90 -29.51 5.27
N ARG A 608 8.63 -29.50 4.14
CA ARG A 608 9.94 -28.83 4.03
C ARG A 608 9.84 -27.32 4.27
N ILE A 609 8.79 -26.68 3.76
CA ILE A 609 8.55 -25.24 3.95
C ILE A 609 8.19 -24.96 5.41
N ILE A 610 7.26 -25.73 5.98
CA ILE A 610 6.83 -25.60 7.39
C ILE A 610 8.02 -25.78 8.33
N GLU A 611 8.87 -26.80 8.09
CA GLU A 611 10.06 -27.04 8.90
C GLU A 611 11.06 -25.88 8.81
N SER A 612 11.25 -25.30 7.62
CA SER A 612 12.10 -24.12 7.42
C SER A 612 11.58 -22.89 8.19
N LYS A 613 10.28 -22.61 8.10
CA LYS A 613 9.63 -21.50 8.82
C LYS A 613 9.70 -21.71 10.33
N TYR A 614 9.41 -22.92 10.81
CA TYR A 614 9.55 -23.28 12.22
C TYR A 614 11.00 -23.11 12.71
N GLN A 615 11.99 -23.54 11.92
CA GLN A 615 13.39 -23.39 12.29
C GLN A 615 13.83 -21.92 12.39
N ARG A 616 13.32 -21.04 11.52
CA ARG A 616 13.56 -19.59 11.59
C ARG A 616 13.01 -19.02 12.90
N PHE A 617 11.78 -19.37 13.27
CA PHE A 617 11.18 -19.01 14.56
C PHE A 617 11.98 -19.57 15.75
N THR A 618 12.38 -20.84 15.73
CA THR A 618 13.19 -21.45 16.80
C THR A 618 14.53 -20.73 16.98
N ASN A 619 15.20 -20.33 15.88
CA ASN A 619 16.45 -19.58 15.94
C ASN A 619 16.25 -18.20 16.56
N TYR A 620 15.16 -17.51 16.19
CA TYR A 620 14.75 -16.25 16.80
C TYR A 620 14.55 -16.39 18.30
N VAL A 621 13.71 -17.33 18.73
CA VAL A 621 13.41 -17.53 20.16
C VAL A 621 14.70 -17.84 20.94
N TYR A 622 15.54 -18.75 20.43
CA TYR A 622 16.82 -19.04 21.04
C TYR A 622 17.70 -17.79 21.17
N ALA A 623 17.87 -17.03 20.08
CA ALA A 623 18.75 -15.88 20.04
C ALA A 623 18.26 -14.74 20.95
N SER A 624 16.97 -14.44 20.95
CA SER A 624 16.35 -13.44 21.82
C SER A 624 16.52 -13.79 23.30
N LEU A 625 16.35 -15.08 23.69
CA LEU A 625 16.61 -15.51 25.07
C LEU A 625 18.09 -15.35 25.43
N GLU A 626 19.02 -15.77 24.57
CA GLU A 626 20.45 -15.65 24.85
C GLU A 626 20.92 -14.19 24.93
N LEU A 627 20.43 -13.31 24.05
CA LEU A 627 20.72 -11.88 24.11
C LEU A 627 20.20 -11.27 25.41
N ASN A 628 18.97 -11.59 25.83
CA ASN A 628 18.43 -11.14 27.10
C ASN A 628 19.20 -11.66 28.33
N ILE A 629 19.78 -12.87 28.26
CA ILE A 629 20.55 -13.46 29.36
C ILE A 629 21.98 -12.89 29.42
N LEU A 630 22.62 -12.68 28.27
CA LEU A 630 24.07 -12.40 28.20
C LEU A 630 24.40 -10.95 27.82
N TYR A 631 23.53 -10.28 27.06
CA TYR A 631 23.83 -9.02 26.35
C TYR A 631 22.72 -7.97 26.47
N LYS A 632 21.80 -8.11 27.44
CA LYS A 632 20.64 -7.20 27.61
C LYS A 632 21.02 -5.73 27.71
N ASP A 633 22.13 -5.44 28.37
CA ASP A 633 22.62 -4.06 28.51
C ASP A 633 23.40 -3.56 27.28
N VAL A 634 23.70 -4.43 26.31
CA VAL A 634 24.53 -4.14 25.12
C VAL A 634 23.66 -3.84 23.90
N ILE A 635 22.58 -4.59 23.70
CA ILE A 635 21.69 -4.42 22.55
C ILE A 635 20.24 -4.73 22.97
N ASP A 636 19.35 -3.79 22.68
CA ASP A 636 17.90 -3.97 22.78
C ASP A 636 17.36 -4.21 21.37
N THR A 637 16.79 -5.40 21.14
CA THR A 637 16.24 -5.81 19.84
C THR A 637 14.73 -5.60 19.77
N GLU A 638 14.13 -5.06 20.84
CA GLU A 638 12.69 -4.89 20.98
C GLU A 638 12.30 -3.41 20.90
N TYR A 639 13.01 -2.52 21.60
CA TYR A 639 12.65 -1.10 21.67
C TYR A 639 13.59 -0.21 20.88
N MET A 640 13.01 0.55 19.95
CA MET A 640 13.63 1.70 19.31
C MET A 640 13.62 2.92 20.25
N LYS A 641 14.50 3.88 19.95
CA LYS A 641 14.55 5.20 20.57
C LYS A 641 14.27 6.27 19.54
N PHE A 642 13.67 7.37 19.99
CA PHE A 642 13.50 8.54 19.16
C PHE A 642 14.84 9.24 18.95
N ASP A 643 15.30 9.31 17.70
CA ASP A 643 16.48 10.09 17.33
C ASP A 643 16.08 11.54 17.07
N ASN A 644 16.56 12.45 17.92
CA ASN A 644 16.27 13.88 17.81
C ASN A 644 16.84 14.54 16.54
N GLN A 645 17.83 13.94 15.88
CA GLN A 645 18.44 14.48 14.66
C GLN A 645 17.61 14.15 13.42
N SER A 646 17.35 12.86 13.20
CA SER A 646 16.52 12.40 12.09
C SER A 646 15.02 12.59 12.33
N LYS A 647 14.60 12.78 13.59
CA LYS A 647 13.20 12.78 14.04
C LYS A 647 12.46 11.47 13.75
N ARG A 648 13.18 10.35 13.64
CA ARG A 648 12.63 9.01 13.38
C ARG A 648 12.98 8.05 14.53
N LEU A 649 12.29 6.91 14.56
CA LEU A 649 12.59 5.82 15.49
C LEU A 649 13.77 5.01 14.96
N SER A 650 14.71 4.67 15.84
CA SER A 650 15.85 3.83 15.49
C SER A 650 16.34 2.98 16.68
N TYR A 651 16.87 1.80 16.41
CA TYR A 651 17.52 0.98 17.44
C TYR A 651 18.85 1.60 17.89
N ASP A 652 19.14 1.50 19.19
CA ASP A 652 20.38 2.02 19.76
C ASP A 652 21.50 0.97 19.72
N PHE A 653 22.37 1.11 18.71
CA PHE A 653 23.52 0.21 18.52
C PHE A 653 24.80 0.69 19.22
N THR A 654 24.76 1.75 20.03
CA THR A 654 25.96 2.40 20.57
C THR A 654 26.86 1.43 21.34
N LYS A 655 26.29 0.71 22.31
CA LYS A 655 27.05 -0.24 23.14
C LYS A 655 27.44 -1.50 22.39
N TYR A 656 26.62 -1.95 21.44
CA TYR A 656 26.97 -3.03 20.51
C TYR A 656 28.23 -2.66 19.71
N ASN A 657 28.28 -1.45 19.14
CA ASN A 657 29.42 -0.97 18.38
C ASN A 657 30.69 -0.84 19.24
N GLU A 658 30.56 -0.33 20.46
CA GLU A 658 31.67 -0.22 21.43
C GLU A 658 32.24 -1.60 21.77
N LEU A 659 31.38 -2.59 22.06
CA LEU A 659 31.80 -3.94 22.40
C LEU A 659 32.50 -4.65 21.24
N ILE A 660 31.99 -4.53 20.00
CA ILE A 660 32.63 -5.11 18.81
C ILE A 660 34.04 -4.53 18.62
N LYS A 661 34.19 -3.20 18.75
CA LYS A 661 35.51 -2.53 18.66
C LYS A 661 36.45 -3.00 19.76
N GLU A 662 35.96 -3.12 21.00
CA GLU A 662 36.76 -3.58 22.14
C GLU A 662 37.24 -5.03 21.96
N LEU A 663 36.35 -5.95 21.55
CA LEU A 663 36.69 -7.35 21.31
C LEU A 663 37.66 -7.50 20.13
N TYR A 664 37.50 -6.70 19.07
CA TYR A 664 38.40 -6.73 17.91
C TYR A 664 39.80 -6.26 18.29
N ILE A 665 39.94 -5.19 19.08
CA ILE A 665 41.24 -4.73 19.62
C ILE A 665 41.90 -5.83 20.48
N LYS A 666 41.11 -6.65 21.19
CA LYS A 666 41.59 -7.79 21.98
C LYS A 666 41.84 -9.06 21.16
N ASN A 667 41.56 -9.06 19.85
CA ASN A 667 41.61 -10.22 18.96
C ASN A 667 40.73 -11.39 19.43
N ASP A 668 39.61 -11.10 20.09
CA ASP A 668 38.63 -12.11 20.54
C ASP A 668 37.53 -12.33 19.48
N LEU A 669 37.93 -12.95 18.36
CA LEU A 669 37.06 -13.17 17.20
C LEU A 669 35.92 -14.16 17.49
N GLU A 670 36.09 -15.06 18.46
CA GLU A 670 35.07 -16.05 18.85
C GLU A 670 33.89 -15.35 19.53
N SER A 671 34.15 -14.42 20.46
CA SER A 671 33.11 -13.61 21.11
C SER A 671 32.38 -12.70 20.12
N ILE A 672 33.09 -12.11 19.15
CA ILE A 672 32.48 -11.32 18.07
C ILE A 672 31.55 -12.20 17.25
N GLY A 673 32.05 -13.34 16.76
CA GLY A 673 31.26 -14.26 15.94
C GLY A 673 30.02 -14.79 16.67
N HIS A 674 30.13 -15.03 17.98
CA HIS A 674 28.99 -15.43 18.80
C HIS A 674 27.93 -14.33 18.93
N LEU A 675 28.33 -13.10 19.27
CA LEU A 675 27.41 -11.97 19.40
C LEU A 675 26.72 -11.67 18.06
N VAL A 676 27.50 -11.52 16.99
CA VAL A 676 26.97 -11.27 15.65
C VAL A 676 26.03 -12.39 15.21
N SER A 677 26.36 -13.65 15.48
CA SER A 677 25.47 -14.78 15.15
C SER A 677 24.12 -14.70 15.86
N LEU A 678 24.08 -14.28 17.13
CA LEU A 678 22.81 -14.12 17.86
C LEU A 678 22.01 -12.94 17.31
N VAL A 679 22.67 -11.79 17.14
CA VAL A 679 22.03 -10.57 16.61
C VAL A 679 21.48 -10.83 15.20
N ASN A 680 22.22 -11.54 14.33
CA ASN A 680 21.76 -11.89 13.00
C ASN A 680 20.62 -12.93 13.01
N MET A 681 20.55 -13.84 13.99
CA MET A 681 19.39 -14.74 14.12
C MET A 681 18.11 -13.95 14.45
N VAL A 682 18.21 -12.91 15.29
CA VAL A 682 17.08 -12.00 15.57
C VAL A 682 16.75 -11.15 14.34
N ALA A 683 17.75 -10.53 13.71
CA ALA A 683 17.59 -9.75 12.49
C ALA A 683 16.97 -10.56 11.35
N ASN A 684 17.32 -11.84 11.22
CA ASN A 684 16.70 -12.70 10.23
C ASN A 684 15.23 -12.98 10.52
N TYR A 685 14.73 -12.79 11.74
CA TYR A 685 13.29 -12.79 12.00
C TYR A 685 12.70 -11.40 11.78
N LYS A 686 13.44 -10.35 12.19
CA LYS A 686 13.04 -8.94 12.23
C LYS A 686 13.58 -8.04 11.11
N PRO A 687 12.82 -7.76 10.03
CA PRO A 687 13.31 -7.02 8.86
C PRO A 687 13.79 -5.59 9.15
N ILE A 688 13.03 -4.77 9.90
CA ILE A 688 13.45 -3.39 10.22
C ILE A 688 14.74 -3.40 11.04
N PHE A 689 14.79 -4.25 12.06
CA PHE A 689 15.99 -4.41 12.88
C PHE A 689 17.19 -4.82 12.02
N LYS A 690 17.01 -5.74 11.06
CA LYS A 690 18.06 -6.16 10.12
C LYS A 690 18.56 -5.01 9.25
N GLN A 691 17.64 -4.25 8.66
CA GLN A 691 17.98 -3.12 7.81
C GLN A 691 18.79 -2.08 8.60
N GLN A 692 18.29 -1.63 9.76
CA GLN A 692 18.97 -0.65 10.58
C GLN A 692 20.30 -1.15 11.16
N LEU A 693 20.37 -2.44 11.54
CA LEU A 693 21.62 -3.08 12.00
C LEU A 693 22.68 -3.04 10.90
N ASN A 694 22.32 -3.39 9.67
CA ASN A 694 23.23 -3.39 8.55
C ASN A 694 23.73 -1.97 8.24
N SER A 695 22.83 -0.99 8.12
CA SER A 695 23.19 0.42 7.93
C SER A 695 24.10 0.92 9.06
N ASN A 696 23.81 0.56 10.31
CA ASN A 696 24.67 0.87 11.45
C ASN A 696 26.05 0.24 11.32
N ASN A 697 26.15 -1.05 10.98
CA ASN A 697 27.44 -1.75 10.84
C ASN A 697 28.30 -1.07 9.76
N ILE A 698 27.71 -0.76 8.61
CA ILE A 698 28.38 -0.07 7.51
C ILE A 698 28.88 1.30 7.93
N ASN A 699 28.06 2.11 8.61
CA ASN A 699 28.44 3.45 9.03
C ASN A 699 29.47 3.44 10.16
N SER A 700 29.31 2.56 11.14
CA SER A 700 30.15 2.50 12.34
C SER A 700 31.51 1.85 12.12
N PHE A 701 31.63 1.01 11.08
CA PHE A 701 32.82 0.24 10.76
C PHE A 701 33.34 0.45 9.33
N ARG A 702 32.89 1.49 8.61
CA ARG A 702 33.28 1.81 7.21
C ARG A 702 34.78 1.72 6.95
N ASP A 703 35.58 2.21 7.89
CA ASP A 703 37.05 2.26 7.78
C ASP A 703 37.75 0.95 8.16
N ASN A 704 37.02 -0.05 8.69
CA ASN A 704 37.56 -1.34 9.13
C ASN A 704 36.89 -2.51 8.42
N LYS A 705 37.46 -2.86 7.27
CA LYS A 705 36.96 -3.90 6.36
C LYS A 705 36.92 -5.31 6.99
N GLU A 706 37.77 -5.59 7.99
CA GLU A 706 37.74 -6.87 8.70
C GLU A 706 36.54 -6.95 9.65
N ILE A 707 36.18 -5.86 10.33
CA ILE A 707 34.97 -5.82 11.16
C ILE A 707 33.71 -5.89 10.29
N LEU A 708 33.68 -5.21 9.13
CA LEU A 708 32.56 -5.32 8.19
C LEU A 708 32.34 -6.77 7.72
N ALA A 709 33.42 -7.48 7.37
CA ALA A 709 33.35 -8.89 6.99
C ALA A 709 32.89 -9.81 8.14
N LEU A 710 33.05 -9.39 9.40
CA LEU A 710 32.58 -10.14 10.56
C LEU A 710 31.13 -9.82 10.94
N THR A 711 30.62 -8.64 10.59
CA THR A 711 29.32 -8.11 11.06
C THR A 711 28.23 -8.16 10.00
N LEU A 712 28.59 -8.08 8.71
CA LEU A 712 27.65 -8.19 7.60
C LEU A 712 27.49 -9.65 7.16
N SER A 713 26.25 -10.03 6.83
CA SER A 713 25.90 -11.36 6.32
C SER A 713 26.67 -11.70 5.04
N ARG A 714 26.91 -10.67 4.20
CA ARG A 714 27.69 -10.78 2.96
C ARG A 714 28.50 -9.53 2.67
N TYR A 715 29.81 -9.72 2.66
CA TYR A 715 30.80 -8.76 2.20
C TYR A 715 31.66 -9.44 1.13
N GLN A 716 31.70 -8.87 -0.06
CA GLN A 716 32.56 -9.34 -1.14
C GLN A 716 33.44 -8.19 -1.64
N LYS A 717 34.68 -8.53 -1.96
CA LYS A 717 35.64 -7.58 -2.52
C LYS A 717 36.23 -8.13 -3.81
N ALA A 718 36.21 -7.31 -4.84
CA ALA A 718 36.83 -7.61 -6.12
C ALA A 718 38.36 -7.68 -6.01
N SER A 719 38.95 -8.38 -6.98
CA SER A 719 40.38 -8.44 -7.21
C SER A 719 40.84 -7.32 -8.15
N ASN A 720 42.12 -6.95 -8.09
CA ASN A 720 42.69 -5.88 -8.93
C ASN A 720 42.76 -6.22 -10.44
N ASN A 721 42.34 -7.42 -10.88
CA ASN A 721 42.42 -7.88 -12.27
C ASN A 721 41.05 -7.91 -12.99
N GLY A 722 40.01 -7.35 -12.38
CA GLY A 722 38.63 -7.45 -12.86
C GLY A 722 37.96 -8.73 -12.34
N SER A 723 36.73 -8.59 -11.87
CA SER A 723 36.00 -9.59 -11.09
C SER A 723 34.51 -9.53 -11.39
N LYS A 724 33.80 -10.64 -11.20
CA LYS A 724 32.35 -10.66 -11.20
C LYS A 724 31.86 -11.10 -9.83
N LEU A 725 31.20 -10.19 -9.11
CA LEU A 725 30.63 -10.42 -7.78
C LEU A 725 29.12 -10.63 -7.92
N TYR A 726 28.57 -11.56 -7.13
CA TYR A 726 27.15 -11.90 -7.15
C TYR A 726 26.58 -11.82 -5.73
N GLY A 727 25.58 -10.99 -5.53
CA GLY A 727 24.78 -10.91 -4.32
C GLY A 727 23.64 -11.92 -4.32
N THR A 728 22.58 -11.59 -3.61
CA THR A 728 21.48 -12.48 -3.19
C THR A 728 20.14 -11.76 -3.22
N ASP A 729 19.12 -12.32 -2.58
CA ASP A 729 17.87 -11.60 -2.31
C ASP A 729 17.93 -10.84 -0.95
N GLU A 730 19.12 -10.74 -0.35
CA GLU A 730 19.36 -9.99 0.88
C GLU A 730 20.37 -8.88 0.61
N MET A 731 20.39 -7.86 1.46
CA MET A 731 21.39 -6.80 1.43
C MET A 731 22.84 -7.32 1.35
N ASP A 732 23.53 -6.91 0.29
CA ASP A 732 24.90 -7.26 -0.04
C ASP A 732 25.82 -6.02 -0.03
N PHE A 733 27.03 -6.19 0.50
CA PHE A 733 28.09 -5.19 0.39
C PHE A 733 29.14 -5.63 -0.62
N LEU A 734 29.11 -5.03 -1.81
CA LEU A 734 29.95 -5.36 -2.94
C LEU A 734 30.99 -4.24 -3.17
N GLN A 735 32.26 -4.53 -2.88
CA GLN A 735 33.35 -3.58 -3.04
C GLN A 735 34.14 -3.84 -4.32
N SER A 736 34.24 -2.82 -5.16
CA SER A 736 35.12 -2.79 -6.34
C SER A 736 36.61 -2.71 -5.97
N ALA A 737 37.48 -3.06 -6.90
CA ALA A 737 38.93 -2.92 -6.82
C ALA A 737 39.46 -2.19 -8.07
N SER A 738 40.77 -2.20 -8.34
CA SER A 738 41.33 -1.38 -9.42
C SER A 738 41.16 -1.95 -10.84
N GLY A 739 40.42 -3.04 -10.99
CA GLY A 739 40.19 -3.70 -12.28
C GLY A 739 38.75 -3.48 -12.70
N ASN A 740 38.42 -3.69 -13.98
CA ASN A 740 37.05 -3.55 -14.45
C ASN A 740 36.18 -4.68 -13.89
N ASP A 741 35.27 -4.34 -12.99
CA ASP A 741 34.48 -5.25 -12.19
C ASP A 741 32.99 -5.24 -12.62
N THR A 742 32.29 -6.35 -12.41
CA THR A 742 30.84 -6.46 -12.54
C THR A 742 30.27 -6.82 -11.17
N LEU A 743 29.39 -6.00 -10.65
CA LEU A 743 28.77 -6.13 -9.34
C LEU A 743 27.27 -6.39 -9.57
N GLU A 744 26.83 -7.62 -9.32
CA GLU A 744 25.40 -7.96 -9.40
C GLU A 744 24.84 -8.04 -7.98
N GLY A 745 23.99 -7.11 -7.56
CA GLY A 745 23.41 -7.06 -6.21
C GLY A 745 22.34 -8.13 -6.00
N GLY A 746 21.37 -8.17 -6.90
CA GLY A 746 20.22 -9.06 -6.77
C GLY A 746 19.05 -8.28 -6.19
N LYS A 747 18.43 -8.77 -5.12
CA LYS A 747 17.37 -8.02 -4.42
C LYS A 747 17.84 -7.63 -3.02
N GLY A 748 17.19 -6.63 -2.45
CA GLY A 748 17.52 -6.08 -1.13
C GLY A 748 18.34 -4.80 -1.28
N ASN A 749 18.46 -4.05 -0.19
CA ASN A 749 19.06 -2.71 -0.22
C ASN A 749 20.59 -2.79 -0.28
N ASP A 750 21.14 -3.00 -1.46
CA ASP A 750 22.54 -3.32 -1.72
C ASP A 750 23.46 -2.10 -1.69
N ILE A 751 24.73 -2.35 -1.38
CA ILE A 751 25.76 -1.31 -1.30
C ILE A 751 26.94 -1.62 -2.22
N TYR A 752 27.17 -0.72 -3.15
CA TYR A 752 28.25 -0.77 -4.13
C TYR A 752 29.35 0.24 -3.76
N SER A 753 30.51 -0.24 -3.32
CA SER A 753 31.58 0.63 -2.81
C SER A 753 32.74 0.78 -3.80
N PHE A 754 33.10 2.03 -4.09
CA PHE A 754 34.19 2.39 -5.00
C PHE A 754 35.24 3.27 -4.28
N ASP A 755 36.44 2.72 -4.09
CA ASP A 755 37.61 3.46 -3.61
C ASP A 755 38.34 4.11 -4.81
N SER A 756 39.17 5.13 -4.57
CA SER A 756 39.97 5.79 -5.62
C SER A 756 40.78 4.78 -6.45
N GLY A 757 40.74 4.95 -7.78
CA GLY A 757 41.39 4.11 -8.78
C GLY A 757 40.65 2.81 -9.10
N PHE A 758 39.31 2.80 -9.03
CA PHE A 758 38.49 1.60 -9.24
C PHE A 758 38.38 1.13 -10.70
N GLY A 759 38.65 1.98 -11.70
CA GLY A 759 38.57 1.54 -13.10
C GLY A 759 37.17 1.62 -13.69
N ASN A 760 36.81 0.73 -14.63
CA ASN A 760 35.53 0.81 -15.33
C ASN A 760 34.61 -0.35 -14.98
N ASP A 761 33.59 -0.07 -14.20
CA ASP A 761 32.76 -1.06 -13.53
C ASP A 761 31.32 -1.03 -14.03
N VAL A 762 30.62 -2.15 -13.82
CA VAL A 762 29.21 -2.32 -14.18
C VAL A 762 28.43 -2.82 -12.96
N ILE A 763 27.30 -2.18 -12.68
CA ILE A 763 26.33 -2.59 -11.66
C ILE A 763 25.11 -3.18 -12.36
N PHE A 764 24.64 -4.32 -11.87
CA PHE A 764 23.32 -4.88 -12.18
C PHE A 764 22.54 -5.07 -10.88
N ASP A 765 21.42 -4.37 -10.74
CA ASP A 765 20.48 -4.56 -9.64
C ASP A 765 19.12 -5.07 -10.15
N ILE A 766 18.29 -5.59 -9.23
CA ILE A 766 16.94 -6.10 -9.50
C ILE A 766 15.87 -5.37 -8.67
N SER A 767 16.14 -5.04 -7.40
CA SER A 767 15.18 -4.30 -6.55
C SER A 767 15.75 -4.05 -5.15
N GLY A 768 15.64 -2.83 -4.65
CA GLY A 768 16.02 -2.45 -3.28
C GLY A 768 16.08 -0.93 -3.18
N ASP A 769 16.32 -0.39 -1.98
CA ASP A 769 16.89 0.96 -1.86
C ASP A 769 18.41 0.85 -1.87
N ASP A 770 18.99 0.97 -3.05
CA ASP A 770 20.38 0.66 -3.32
C ASP A 770 21.27 1.91 -3.24
N THR A 771 22.52 1.69 -2.85
CA THR A 771 23.45 2.79 -2.59
C THR A 771 24.81 2.57 -3.23
N ILE A 772 25.22 3.53 -4.07
CA ILE A 772 26.63 3.68 -4.45
C ILE A 772 27.36 4.50 -3.37
N VAL A 773 28.48 4.00 -2.87
CA VAL A 773 29.32 4.68 -1.87
C VAL A 773 30.70 4.96 -2.46
N PHE A 774 31.03 6.24 -2.61
CA PHE A 774 32.35 6.69 -3.02
C PHE A 774 33.26 6.96 -1.81
N GLY A 775 34.44 6.35 -1.86
CA GLY A 775 35.50 6.50 -0.85
C GLY A 775 36.16 7.88 -0.85
N LYS A 776 37.11 8.05 0.08
CA LYS A 776 37.84 9.32 0.25
C LYS A 776 38.54 9.76 -1.04
N GLY A 777 38.25 10.98 -1.50
CA GLY A 777 38.91 11.61 -2.64
C GLY A 777 38.00 11.86 -3.85
N ILE A 778 36.80 11.29 -3.85
CA ILE A 778 35.77 11.51 -4.87
C ILE A 778 34.65 12.33 -4.23
N SER A 779 34.28 13.46 -4.84
CA SER A 779 33.18 14.31 -4.40
C SER A 779 32.08 14.38 -5.47
N SER A 780 30.88 14.85 -5.10
CA SER A 780 29.74 14.98 -6.02
C SER A 780 30.07 15.81 -7.27
N ARG A 781 30.96 16.80 -7.14
CA ARG A 781 31.38 17.69 -8.24
C ARG A 781 32.31 17.03 -9.26
N ASP A 782 32.87 15.87 -8.91
CA ASP A 782 33.79 15.13 -9.77
C ASP A 782 33.05 14.12 -10.66
N VAL A 783 31.74 13.92 -10.44
CA VAL A 783 30.92 12.94 -11.17
C VAL A 783 30.20 13.62 -12.33
N LEU A 784 30.39 13.07 -13.53
CA LEU A 784 29.64 13.43 -14.73
C LEU A 784 28.64 12.30 -15.04
N PHE A 785 27.39 12.64 -15.36
CA PHE A 785 26.34 11.68 -15.66
C PHE A 785 26.04 11.65 -17.15
N GLU A 786 25.85 10.44 -17.69
CA GLU A 786 25.50 10.18 -19.08
C GLU A 786 24.37 9.14 -19.10
N ARG A 787 23.25 9.43 -19.78
CA ARG A 787 22.12 8.50 -19.96
C ARG A 787 22.23 7.85 -21.34
N ASN A 788 22.01 6.53 -21.42
CA ASN A 788 22.00 5.78 -22.68
C ASN A 788 20.95 4.68 -22.58
N LEU A 789 19.92 4.69 -23.42
CA LEU A 789 18.80 3.73 -23.36
C LEU A 789 18.23 3.63 -21.93
N SER A 790 18.40 2.45 -21.31
CA SER A 790 17.96 2.06 -19.98
C SER A 790 19.02 2.31 -18.90
N ASP A 791 20.20 2.80 -19.24
CA ASP A 791 21.36 2.82 -18.34
C ASP A 791 21.78 4.24 -17.96
N ILE A 792 22.34 4.39 -16.76
CA ILE A 792 23.08 5.59 -16.34
C ILE A 792 24.56 5.23 -16.22
N LYS A 793 25.42 6.10 -16.76
CA LYS A 793 26.86 6.00 -16.63
C LYS A 793 27.41 7.19 -15.86
N LEU A 794 28.12 6.89 -14.77
CA LEU A 794 28.82 7.83 -13.92
C LEU A 794 30.29 7.85 -14.33
N ILE A 795 30.81 9.00 -14.75
CA ILE A 795 32.20 9.19 -15.16
C ILE A 795 32.91 10.05 -14.12
N ILE A 796 34.00 9.51 -13.54
CA ILE A 796 34.83 10.23 -12.57
C ILE A 796 36.23 10.40 -13.19
N PRO A 797 36.58 11.62 -13.66
CA PRO A 797 37.83 11.85 -14.39
C PRO A 797 39.07 11.41 -13.61
N ASN A 798 39.93 10.62 -14.25
CA ASN A 798 41.15 10.02 -13.71
C ASN A 798 40.96 8.90 -12.67
N GLU A 799 39.73 8.58 -12.28
CA GLU A 799 39.42 7.47 -11.35
C GLU A 799 38.81 6.27 -12.07
N GLY A 800 37.84 6.50 -12.96
CA GLY A 800 37.06 5.41 -13.55
C GLY A 800 35.68 5.81 -14.09
N SER A 801 34.88 4.79 -14.41
CA SER A 801 33.44 4.95 -14.69
C SER A 801 32.62 3.80 -14.11
N VAL A 802 31.37 4.07 -13.75
CA VAL A 802 30.41 3.07 -13.27
C VAL A 802 29.20 3.12 -14.19
N VAL A 803 28.83 2.00 -14.80
CA VAL A 803 27.60 1.85 -15.58
C VAL A 803 26.57 1.13 -14.74
N VAL A 804 25.46 1.79 -14.45
CA VAL A 804 24.29 1.22 -13.78
C VAL A 804 23.31 0.75 -14.84
N LYS A 805 23.09 -0.57 -14.89
CA LYS A 805 22.24 -1.21 -15.90
C LYS A 805 20.78 -1.22 -15.51
N ASN A 806 19.89 -1.04 -16.49
CA ASN A 806 18.43 -1.06 -16.30
C ASN A 806 17.92 -0.02 -15.27
N PHE A 807 18.62 1.11 -15.17
CA PHE A 807 18.21 2.26 -14.37
C PHE A 807 16.86 2.82 -14.86
N PHE A 808 16.58 2.74 -16.15
CA PHE A 808 15.28 3.07 -16.73
C PHE A 808 14.61 1.84 -17.34
N ASP A 809 13.29 1.77 -17.29
CA ASP A 809 12.50 0.79 -18.03
C ASP A 809 12.33 1.19 -19.50
N ILE A 810 11.60 0.35 -20.25
CA ILE A 810 11.33 0.58 -21.68
C ILE A 810 10.45 1.80 -21.96
N THR A 811 9.91 2.46 -20.94
CA THR A 811 9.12 3.69 -21.06
C THR A 811 9.90 4.92 -20.62
N GLY A 812 11.16 4.75 -20.21
CA GLY A 812 11.99 5.83 -19.70
C GLY A 812 11.71 6.22 -18.24
N LYS A 813 10.84 5.49 -17.53
CA LYS A 813 10.66 5.56 -16.07
C LYS A 813 11.77 4.82 -15.34
N SER A 814 11.87 5.02 -14.03
CA SER A 814 12.74 4.23 -13.14
C SER A 814 12.50 2.72 -13.35
N GLY A 815 13.56 2.01 -13.77
CA GLY A 815 13.55 0.58 -14.03
C GLY A 815 13.88 -0.26 -12.80
N ASN A 816 14.05 -1.57 -12.99
CA ASN A 816 14.34 -2.49 -11.89
C ASN A 816 15.80 -2.43 -11.39
N GLY A 817 16.70 -1.71 -12.08
CA GLY A 817 18.11 -1.57 -11.70
C GLY A 817 18.47 -0.19 -11.18
N VAL A 818 17.51 0.54 -10.63
CA VAL A 818 17.71 1.91 -10.14
C VAL A 818 18.68 1.91 -8.97
N ILE A 819 19.46 2.98 -8.85
CA ILE A 819 20.22 3.30 -7.65
C ILE A 819 19.63 4.58 -7.09
N GLU A 820 19.02 4.49 -5.92
CA GLU A 820 18.27 5.56 -5.29
C GLU A 820 19.21 6.56 -4.60
N ASN A 821 20.40 6.10 -4.21
CA ASN A 821 21.32 6.87 -3.38
C ASN A 821 22.77 6.81 -3.88
N ILE A 822 23.42 7.98 -3.93
CA ILE A 822 24.88 8.08 -4.05
C ILE A 822 25.42 8.81 -2.82
N GLU A 823 26.26 8.15 -2.03
CA GLU A 823 26.87 8.70 -0.83
C GLU A 823 28.38 8.95 -1.02
N PHE A 824 28.82 10.14 -0.62
CA PHE A 824 30.22 10.56 -0.71
C PHE A 824 30.90 10.62 0.66
N TYR A 825 32.23 10.48 0.65
CA TYR A 825 33.06 10.65 1.84
C TYR A 825 32.87 12.06 2.46
N GLY A 826 32.42 12.11 3.72
CA GLY A 826 32.07 13.36 4.40
C GLY A 826 30.57 13.57 4.62
N GLY A 827 29.74 12.66 4.10
CA GLY A 827 28.30 12.59 4.40
C GLY A 827 27.40 13.33 3.42
N GLU A 828 27.94 13.88 2.33
CA GLU A 828 27.14 14.39 1.22
C GLU A 828 26.42 13.22 0.51
N LYS A 829 25.16 13.43 0.12
CA LYS A 829 24.31 12.43 -0.55
C LYS A 829 23.59 13.07 -1.73
N LEU A 830 23.45 12.31 -2.81
CA LEU A 830 22.52 12.58 -3.91
C LEU A 830 21.40 11.52 -3.83
N ASN A 831 20.16 11.97 -3.88
CA ASN A 831 18.99 11.08 -3.97
C ASN A 831 18.61 10.84 -5.44
N LEU A 832 17.58 10.02 -5.67
CA LEU A 832 17.08 9.72 -7.01
C LEU A 832 16.74 10.97 -7.83
N ASP A 833 16.04 11.95 -7.24
CA ASP A 833 15.69 13.20 -7.93
C ASP A 833 16.93 13.99 -8.35
N ASP A 834 17.95 14.07 -7.49
CA ASP A 834 19.22 14.70 -7.81
C ASP A 834 19.92 13.98 -8.97
N ILE A 835 19.93 12.63 -8.96
CA ILE A 835 20.55 11.80 -10.00
C ILE A 835 19.85 12.02 -11.34
N LEU A 836 18.52 11.98 -11.36
CA LEU A 836 17.70 12.22 -12.56
C LEU A 836 17.91 13.63 -13.11
N HIS A 837 17.98 14.64 -12.25
CA HIS A 837 18.23 16.02 -12.65
C HIS A 837 19.63 16.20 -13.28
N LEU A 838 20.62 15.45 -12.78
CA LEU A 838 22.00 15.50 -13.27
C LEU A 838 22.20 14.69 -14.58
N ALA A 839 21.25 13.83 -14.96
CA ALA A 839 21.30 12.96 -16.14
C ALA A 839 20.19 13.26 -17.20
N PRO A 840 20.10 14.48 -17.76
CA PRO A 840 19.06 14.84 -18.72
C PRO A 840 19.21 14.14 -20.09
N ILE A 841 18.08 13.89 -20.76
CA ILE A 841 18.05 13.38 -22.16
C ILE A 841 18.60 14.46 -23.09
N LYS A 842 19.56 14.09 -23.95
CA LYS A 842 20.18 15.03 -24.90
C LYS A 842 20.64 14.30 -26.17
N ALA A 843 20.09 14.71 -27.31
CA ALA A 843 20.52 14.25 -28.62
C ALA A 843 21.93 14.71 -28.99
N THR A 844 22.60 13.94 -29.83
CA THR A 844 23.92 14.18 -30.41
C THR A 844 23.83 14.23 -31.95
N SER A 845 24.95 14.18 -32.66
CA SER A 845 24.95 14.10 -34.14
C SER A 845 25.56 12.77 -34.60
N GLU A 846 25.62 11.82 -33.68
CA GLU A 846 26.04 10.45 -33.86
C GLU A 846 24.82 9.56 -33.55
N PRO A 847 24.79 8.29 -33.98
CA PRO A 847 23.66 7.41 -33.71
C PRO A 847 23.29 7.35 -32.22
N ASP A 848 22.10 7.83 -31.90
CA ASP A 848 21.54 7.86 -30.55
C ASP A 848 20.54 6.72 -30.34
N ASN A 849 20.43 6.28 -29.08
CA ASN A 849 19.39 5.32 -28.70
C ASN A 849 18.77 5.72 -27.35
N LEU A 850 17.53 6.19 -27.38
CA LEU A 850 16.91 6.98 -26.30
C LEU A 850 15.45 6.56 -26.04
N TYR A 851 15.10 6.48 -24.75
CA TYR A 851 13.70 6.51 -24.30
C TYR A 851 13.38 7.93 -23.84
N LEU A 852 12.28 8.50 -24.33
CA LEU A 852 11.74 9.77 -23.84
C LEU A 852 11.01 9.54 -22.51
N THR A 853 9.99 10.31 -22.20
CA THR A 853 9.23 10.22 -20.95
C THR A 853 7.78 9.88 -21.23
N ASN A 854 7.04 9.35 -20.25
CA ASN A 854 5.61 9.06 -20.42
C ASN A 854 4.72 10.33 -20.36
N SER A 855 5.26 11.50 -20.69
CA SER A 855 4.55 12.77 -20.80
C SER A 855 4.74 13.27 -22.22
N ASP A 856 3.80 14.09 -22.72
CA ASP A 856 3.88 14.66 -24.07
C ASP A 856 5.25 15.32 -24.35
N ASP A 857 6.07 14.66 -25.16
CA ASP A 857 7.43 15.06 -25.48
C ASP A 857 7.52 15.68 -26.87
N LYS A 858 8.44 16.64 -27.02
CA LYS A 858 8.80 17.22 -28.32
C LYS A 858 10.29 17.05 -28.51
N PHE A 859 10.68 16.11 -29.36
CA PHE A 859 12.08 15.67 -29.48
C PHE A 859 12.62 15.75 -30.91
N ASN A 860 13.92 16.03 -31.02
CA ASN A 860 14.66 16.11 -32.27
C ASN A 860 15.98 15.36 -32.10
N ALA A 861 16.14 14.25 -32.83
CA ALA A 861 17.30 13.36 -32.72
C ALA A 861 18.53 13.85 -33.53
N LEU A 862 18.34 14.81 -34.43
CA LEU A 862 19.34 15.56 -35.20
C LEU A 862 19.89 14.82 -36.43
N ASP A 863 21.16 14.42 -36.41
CA ASP A 863 21.82 13.69 -37.51
C ASP A 863 22.30 12.36 -36.92
N GLY A 864 22.21 11.25 -37.65
CA GLY A 864 22.57 9.94 -37.12
C GLY A 864 21.55 8.90 -37.57
N ASP A 865 21.87 7.61 -37.40
CA ASP A 865 20.86 6.55 -37.56
C ASP A 865 20.27 6.31 -36.16
N ASP A 866 19.22 7.06 -35.82
CA ASP A 866 18.73 7.15 -34.44
C ASP A 866 17.66 6.11 -34.12
N THR A 867 17.58 5.69 -32.86
CA THR A 867 16.48 4.87 -32.34
C THR A 867 15.82 5.56 -31.17
N ILE A 868 14.58 6.00 -31.34
CA ILE A 868 13.85 6.79 -30.33
C ILE A 868 12.56 6.08 -29.95
N TYR A 869 12.28 6.01 -28.65
CA TYR A 869 11.04 5.48 -28.07
C TYR A 869 10.32 6.59 -27.30
N GLY A 870 9.05 6.85 -27.64
CA GLY A 870 8.22 7.94 -27.12
C GLY A 870 7.80 7.71 -25.67
N GLY A 871 6.96 6.72 -25.42
CA GLY A 871 6.50 6.38 -24.07
C GLY A 871 4.97 6.29 -24.01
N ASP A 872 4.33 6.80 -22.96
CA ASP A 872 2.85 6.81 -22.87
C ASP A 872 2.22 8.18 -23.25
N GLY A 873 3.03 9.17 -23.66
CA GLY A 873 2.59 10.54 -23.92
C GLY A 873 2.12 10.77 -25.36
N ASP A 874 1.45 11.89 -25.64
CA ASP A 874 1.19 12.30 -27.03
C ASP A 874 2.46 12.97 -27.60
N ASP A 875 3.33 12.21 -28.29
CA ASP A 875 4.69 12.66 -28.60
C ASP A 875 4.86 13.25 -30.01
N GLU A 876 5.76 14.22 -30.16
CA GLU A 876 6.20 14.76 -31.46
C GLU A 876 7.70 14.50 -31.65
N ILE A 877 8.02 13.49 -32.46
CA ILE A 877 9.38 12.97 -32.64
C ILE A 877 9.87 13.27 -34.05
N PHE A 878 10.99 13.99 -34.17
CA PHE A 878 11.71 14.23 -35.42
C PHE A 878 13.04 13.47 -35.41
N GLY A 879 13.20 12.51 -36.33
CA GLY A 879 14.44 11.72 -36.51
C GLY A 879 15.56 12.62 -37.03
N GLY A 880 15.38 13.16 -38.24
CA GLY A 880 16.27 14.15 -38.82
C GLY A 880 16.92 13.65 -40.09
N ASN A 881 18.26 13.55 -40.12
CA ASN A 881 18.98 12.95 -41.26
C ASN A 881 19.60 11.62 -40.84
N GLY A 882 19.40 10.58 -41.65
CA GLY A 882 19.93 9.23 -41.39
C GLY A 882 18.81 8.21 -41.50
N ASP A 883 19.13 6.92 -41.37
CA ASP A 883 18.12 5.86 -41.43
C ASP A 883 17.55 5.62 -40.02
N ASP A 884 16.48 6.35 -39.67
CA ASP A 884 15.97 6.43 -38.30
C ASP A 884 14.94 5.34 -37.97
N THR A 885 14.82 4.98 -36.68
CA THR A 885 13.76 4.12 -36.15
C THR A 885 13.03 4.82 -35.02
N LEU A 886 11.77 5.22 -35.24
CA LEU A 886 10.95 5.96 -34.29
C LEU A 886 9.78 5.10 -33.81
N TYR A 887 9.67 4.92 -32.49
CA TYR A 887 8.54 4.30 -31.80
C TYR A 887 7.78 5.40 -31.05
N GLY A 888 6.49 5.59 -31.34
CA GLY A 888 5.62 6.47 -30.56
C GLY A 888 5.20 5.83 -29.23
N ASP A 889 4.95 4.52 -29.27
CA ASP A 889 4.47 3.68 -28.17
C ASP A 889 2.99 3.95 -27.82
N ASP A 890 2.63 4.29 -26.59
CA ASP A 890 1.24 4.57 -26.21
C ASP A 890 0.99 6.09 -26.32
N GLY A 891 -0.07 6.54 -27.00
CA GLY A 891 -0.31 7.97 -27.20
C GLY A 891 -0.82 8.28 -28.61
N ASN A 892 -1.17 9.54 -28.88
CA ASN A 892 -1.47 10.00 -30.24
C ASN A 892 -0.22 10.68 -30.82
N ASP A 893 0.65 9.89 -31.44
CA ASP A 893 1.99 10.35 -31.76
C ASP A 893 2.09 11.01 -33.12
N THR A 894 3.05 11.93 -33.25
CA THR A 894 3.45 12.56 -34.51
C THR A 894 4.89 12.19 -34.82
N LEU A 895 5.06 11.27 -35.77
CA LEU A 895 6.37 10.75 -36.17
C LEU A 895 6.79 11.36 -37.50
N ILE A 896 7.97 11.99 -37.51
CA ILE A 896 8.59 12.59 -38.68
C ILE A 896 9.99 11.96 -38.82
N GLY A 897 10.14 10.98 -39.70
CA GLY A 897 11.43 10.32 -39.96
C GLY A 897 12.48 11.33 -40.43
N GLY A 898 12.23 11.96 -41.57
CA GLY A 898 13.04 13.08 -42.05
C GLY A 898 13.60 12.78 -43.42
N ALA A 899 14.93 12.71 -43.55
CA ALA A 899 15.59 12.30 -44.78
C ALA A 899 16.44 11.06 -44.52
N GLY A 900 16.11 9.95 -45.18
CA GLY A 900 16.72 8.65 -44.94
C GLY A 900 15.85 7.55 -45.51
N ASP A 901 16.15 6.29 -45.21
CA ASP A 901 15.15 5.21 -45.34
C ASP A 901 14.69 4.83 -43.91
N ASP A 902 13.60 5.45 -43.43
CA ASP A 902 13.19 5.42 -42.02
C ASP A 902 12.19 4.30 -41.67
N THR A 903 12.14 3.90 -40.39
CA THR A 903 11.12 3.01 -39.83
C THR A 903 10.31 3.73 -38.76
N LEU A 904 9.00 3.86 -38.98
CA LEU A 904 8.09 4.57 -38.09
C LEU A 904 7.03 3.61 -37.54
N GLN A 905 6.93 3.52 -36.21
CA GLN A 905 5.94 2.71 -35.51
C GLN A 905 5.19 3.60 -34.53
N GLY A 906 3.94 3.95 -34.85
CA GLY A 906 3.07 4.78 -34.00
C GLY A 906 2.81 4.08 -32.66
N GLY A 907 1.97 3.04 -32.67
CA GLY A 907 1.76 2.19 -31.51
C GLY A 907 0.29 2.19 -31.11
N MET A 908 -0.03 2.43 -29.84
CA MET A 908 -1.39 2.51 -29.35
C MET A 908 -1.91 3.94 -29.37
N GLY A 909 -2.81 4.25 -30.29
CA GLY A 909 -3.52 5.53 -30.30
C GLY A 909 -3.74 5.99 -31.72
N SER A 910 -4.11 7.25 -31.94
CA SER A 910 -4.36 7.78 -33.27
C SER A 910 -3.14 8.54 -33.79
N ASP A 911 -2.29 7.83 -34.52
CA ASP A 911 -0.95 8.31 -34.87
C ASP A 911 -0.93 9.07 -36.20
N THR A 912 0.05 9.96 -36.33
CA THR A 912 0.28 10.78 -37.52
C THR A 912 1.72 10.62 -38.02
N TYR A 913 1.86 9.97 -39.18
CA TYR A 913 3.12 9.82 -39.90
C TYR A 913 3.26 10.94 -40.93
N VAL A 914 4.28 11.78 -40.78
CA VAL A 914 4.40 13.04 -41.53
C VAL A 914 5.49 12.95 -42.59
N PHE A 915 5.14 13.24 -43.84
CA PHE A 915 6.06 13.16 -44.98
C PHE A 915 6.14 14.48 -45.77
N GLY A 916 7.37 14.93 -46.01
CA GLY A 916 7.72 16.03 -46.91
C GLY A 916 7.99 15.56 -48.36
N ARG A 917 8.91 16.22 -49.09
CA ARG A 917 9.33 15.78 -50.44
C ARG A 917 10.52 14.84 -50.52
N ASN A 918 11.39 14.82 -49.51
CA ASN A 918 12.67 14.10 -49.54
C ASN A 918 12.76 13.03 -48.44
N PHE A 919 11.65 12.34 -48.19
CA PHE A 919 11.57 11.35 -47.12
C PHE A 919 12.24 10.03 -47.43
N GLY A 920 12.60 9.74 -48.70
CA GLY A 920 13.29 8.50 -49.05
C GLY A 920 12.37 7.28 -49.02
N LYS A 921 12.86 6.12 -48.57
CA LYS A 921 12.09 4.86 -48.58
C LYS A 921 11.73 4.41 -47.18
N ASP A 922 10.58 4.87 -46.73
CA ASP A 922 10.15 4.68 -45.36
C ASP A 922 9.23 3.48 -45.21
N THR A 923 9.28 2.91 -44.02
CA THR A 923 8.48 1.79 -43.58
C THR A 923 7.61 2.22 -42.40
N ILE A 924 6.29 2.02 -42.51
CA ILE A 924 5.35 2.21 -41.41
C ILE A 924 4.94 0.84 -40.88
N ILE A 925 5.14 0.65 -39.58
CA ILE A 925 4.64 -0.50 -38.82
C ILE A 925 3.51 0.04 -37.93
N ASN A 926 2.28 -0.05 -38.41
CA ASN A 926 1.14 0.43 -37.64
C ASN A 926 0.58 -0.66 -36.73
N PHE A 927 0.00 -0.29 -35.59
CA PHE A 927 -0.77 -1.18 -34.74
C PHE A 927 -2.15 -0.55 -34.54
N ASN A 928 -3.23 -1.22 -34.93
CA ASN A 928 -4.57 -0.65 -34.84
C ASN A 928 -5.40 -1.32 -33.71
N PRO A 929 -5.40 -0.77 -32.48
CA PRO A 929 -6.36 -1.15 -31.46
C PRO A 929 -7.75 -0.54 -31.74
N ASP A 930 -8.82 -1.17 -31.23
CA ASP A 930 -10.22 -0.81 -31.53
C ASP A 930 -10.53 0.71 -31.51
N ASN A 931 -10.77 1.27 -32.71
CA ASN A 931 -11.20 2.65 -33.01
C ASN A 931 -10.12 3.76 -33.10
N SER A 932 -8.82 3.45 -33.26
CA SER A 932 -7.83 4.49 -33.61
C SER A 932 -8.00 5.03 -35.04
N ILE A 933 -7.55 6.27 -35.28
CA ILE A 933 -7.51 6.89 -36.61
C ILE A 933 -6.08 7.29 -36.97
N ASP A 934 -5.37 6.34 -37.58
CA ASP A 934 -4.00 6.54 -38.04
C ASP A 934 -3.96 7.27 -39.38
N THR A 935 -3.03 8.22 -39.49
CA THR A 935 -2.99 9.20 -40.57
C THR A 935 -1.60 9.27 -41.19
N ILE A 936 -1.52 9.10 -42.51
CA ILE A 936 -0.37 9.59 -43.28
C ILE A 936 -0.67 11.04 -43.68
N LEU A 937 0.21 11.97 -43.31
CA LEU A 937 0.07 13.40 -43.60
C LEU A 937 1.18 13.88 -44.54
N PHE A 938 0.79 14.30 -45.75
CA PHE A 938 1.70 15.00 -46.66
C PHE A 938 1.61 16.51 -46.44
N THR A 939 2.70 17.14 -45.99
CA THR A 939 2.72 18.54 -45.54
C THR A 939 3.14 19.54 -46.62
N GLU A 940 3.70 19.07 -47.73
CA GLU A 940 4.15 19.90 -48.86
C GLU A 940 3.23 19.71 -50.10
N ASP A 941 3.54 20.37 -51.24
CA ASP A 941 2.78 20.33 -52.50
C ASP A 941 2.79 18.92 -53.17
N ILE A 942 2.30 17.90 -52.46
CA ILE A 942 2.04 16.52 -52.91
C ILE A 942 0.52 16.35 -52.88
N ASN A 943 -0.08 15.95 -54.00
CA ASN A 943 -1.52 15.70 -54.10
C ASN A 943 -1.80 14.24 -54.44
N LYS A 944 -3.07 13.83 -54.36
CA LYS A 944 -3.54 12.49 -54.75
C LYS A 944 -3.06 12.06 -56.13
N ASP A 945 -3.08 12.96 -57.11
CA ASP A 945 -2.68 12.66 -58.48
C ASP A 945 -1.17 12.42 -58.63
N ASP A 946 -0.36 12.78 -57.63
CA ASP A 946 1.07 12.52 -57.60
C ASP A 946 1.40 11.12 -57.05
N LEU A 947 0.41 10.41 -56.48
CA LEU A 947 0.60 9.10 -55.86
C LEU A 947 0.25 7.94 -56.82
N VAL A 948 1.04 6.87 -56.73
CA VAL A 948 0.66 5.52 -57.15
C VAL A 948 0.55 4.67 -55.89
N ILE A 949 -0.65 4.14 -55.64
CA ILE A 949 -0.95 3.27 -54.51
C ILE A 949 -1.14 1.87 -55.06
N LYS A 950 -0.39 0.89 -54.55
CA LYS A 950 -0.46 -0.51 -55.00
C LYS A 950 -0.41 -1.48 -53.83
N GLN A 951 -1.06 -2.62 -53.99
CA GLN A 951 -0.89 -3.76 -53.09
C GLN A 951 0.31 -4.59 -53.55
N SER A 952 1.14 -5.02 -52.59
CA SER A 952 2.26 -5.93 -52.84
C SER A 952 2.27 -7.01 -51.78
N LYS A 953 1.74 -8.18 -52.10
CA LYS A 953 1.45 -9.25 -51.11
C LYS A 953 0.54 -8.71 -50.00
N ASN A 954 1.08 -8.58 -48.78
CA ASN A 954 0.35 -8.09 -47.62
C ASN A 954 0.57 -6.59 -47.35
N ASP A 955 1.48 -5.94 -48.09
CA ASP A 955 1.88 -4.56 -47.82
C ASP A 955 1.15 -3.57 -48.74
N LEU A 956 0.92 -2.37 -48.22
CA LEU A 956 0.47 -1.21 -49.01
C LEU A 956 1.70 -0.39 -49.40
N ILE A 957 1.91 -0.19 -50.70
CA ILE A 957 3.03 0.60 -51.22
C ILE A 957 2.49 1.88 -51.84
N ILE A 958 3.00 3.02 -51.37
CA ILE A 958 2.67 4.36 -51.87
C ILE A 958 3.95 4.95 -52.47
N THR A 959 3.95 5.28 -53.76
CA THR A 959 5.10 5.89 -54.45
C THR A 959 4.71 7.20 -55.12
N LEU A 960 5.63 8.17 -55.14
CA LEU A 960 5.47 9.41 -55.90
C LEU A 960 5.75 9.17 -57.41
N LYS A 961 4.88 9.68 -58.30
CA LYS A 961 4.98 9.54 -59.76
C LYS A 961 6.14 10.33 -60.37
N ASP A 962 6.39 11.51 -59.81
CA ASP A 962 7.37 12.46 -60.32
C ASP A 962 8.67 12.35 -59.52
N ASP A 963 9.61 11.54 -60.02
CA ASP A 963 11.04 11.56 -59.66
C ASP A 963 11.72 12.84 -60.21
N LYS A 964 11.12 14.02 -60.01
CA LYS A 964 11.66 15.29 -60.55
C LYS A 964 13.10 15.56 -60.07
N ASP A 965 13.46 14.98 -58.93
CA ASP A 965 14.79 15.11 -58.30
C ASP A 965 15.62 13.81 -58.36
N GLY A 966 15.13 12.75 -59.02
CA GLY A 966 15.82 11.45 -59.14
C GLY A 966 15.85 10.60 -57.86
N LEU A 967 15.13 11.02 -56.82
CA LEU A 967 14.95 10.32 -55.55
C LEU A 967 13.68 9.47 -55.62
N LYS A 968 13.82 8.14 -55.54
CA LYS A 968 12.70 7.21 -55.52
C LYS A 968 12.08 7.16 -54.13
N ASN A 969 11.14 8.04 -53.87
CA ASN A 969 10.42 8.09 -52.59
C ASN A 969 9.30 7.03 -52.54
N SER A 970 9.26 6.26 -51.47
CA SER A 970 8.23 5.23 -51.28
C SER A 970 7.89 5.04 -49.81
N ILE A 971 6.60 4.90 -49.49
CA ILE A 971 6.14 4.49 -48.16
C ILE A 971 5.63 3.05 -48.27
N THR A 972 6.12 2.17 -47.41
CA THR A 972 5.63 0.80 -47.26
C THR A 972 4.89 0.68 -45.93
N VAL A 973 3.58 0.46 -45.96
CA VAL A 973 2.82 0.09 -44.75
C VAL A 973 2.78 -1.43 -44.67
N VAL A 974 3.50 -1.98 -43.68
CA VAL A 974 3.74 -3.41 -43.55
C VAL A 974 2.47 -4.13 -43.10
N ASP A 975 2.16 -5.26 -43.73
CA ASP A 975 1.04 -6.14 -43.34
C ASP A 975 -0.34 -5.45 -43.32
N PHE A 976 -0.51 -4.35 -44.08
CA PHE A 976 -1.75 -3.59 -44.22
C PHE A 976 -2.96 -4.47 -44.60
N PHE A 977 -2.76 -5.49 -45.42
CA PHE A 977 -3.80 -6.41 -45.88
C PHE A 977 -3.88 -7.71 -45.06
N THR A 978 -3.12 -7.82 -43.96
CA THR A 978 -3.13 -8.99 -43.07
C THR A 978 -4.26 -8.89 -42.05
N LYS A 979 -4.97 -10.00 -41.85
CA LYS A 979 -6.03 -10.12 -40.84
C LYS A 979 -5.58 -10.91 -39.62
N THR A 980 -6.05 -10.53 -38.44
CA THR A 980 -5.89 -11.26 -37.18
C THR A 980 -6.68 -12.58 -37.19
N PRO A 981 -6.46 -13.51 -36.23
CA PRO A 981 -7.31 -14.68 -36.05
C PRO A 981 -8.79 -14.35 -35.78
N SER A 982 -9.10 -13.15 -35.28
CA SER A 982 -10.45 -12.60 -35.13
C SER A 982 -11.03 -12.01 -36.42
N ASN A 983 -10.27 -12.04 -37.53
CA ASN A 983 -10.61 -11.51 -38.84
C ASN A 983 -10.71 -9.97 -38.90
N GLU A 984 -9.97 -9.27 -38.04
CA GLU A 984 -9.80 -7.81 -38.02
C GLU A 984 -8.50 -7.42 -38.74
N LEU A 985 -8.45 -6.20 -39.27
CA LEU A 985 -7.24 -5.68 -39.93
C LEU A 985 -6.25 -5.18 -38.88
N HIS A 986 -4.99 -5.59 -39.00
CA HIS A 986 -4.00 -5.39 -37.93
C HIS A 986 -3.22 -4.07 -38.06
N ASN A 987 -2.72 -3.75 -39.27
CA ASN A 987 -1.73 -2.67 -39.49
C ASN A 987 -2.23 -1.59 -40.46
N ILE A 988 -3.51 -1.23 -40.41
CA ILE A 988 -4.08 -0.25 -41.36
C ILE A 988 -3.74 1.18 -40.98
N VAL A 989 -3.55 2.03 -41.99
CA VAL A 989 -3.67 3.49 -41.88
C VAL A 989 -5.06 3.88 -42.37
N ASN A 990 -5.84 4.59 -41.54
CA ASN A 990 -7.23 4.90 -41.82
C ASN A 990 -7.42 5.97 -42.90
N GLN A 991 -6.46 6.88 -43.05
CA GLN A 991 -6.56 7.97 -44.01
C GLN A 991 -5.21 8.53 -44.48
N ILE A 992 -5.20 9.08 -45.69
CA ILE A 992 -4.11 9.92 -46.20
C ILE A 992 -4.63 11.35 -46.32
N LYS A 993 -3.99 12.29 -45.65
CA LYS A 993 -4.31 13.73 -45.69
C LYS A 993 -3.26 14.50 -46.49
N PHE A 994 -3.73 15.47 -47.27
CA PHE A 994 -2.89 16.35 -48.07
C PHE A 994 -2.94 17.80 -47.56
N SER A 995 -1.89 18.56 -47.86
CA SER A 995 -1.77 19.98 -47.51
C SER A 995 -2.90 20.87 -48.06
N ASN A 996 -3.55 20.45 -49.15
CA ASN A 996 -4.71 21.13 -49.75
C ASN A 996 -6.05 20.85 -49.02
N GLY A 997 -6.05 19.99 -48.00
CA GLY A 997 -7.23 19.58 -47.22
C GLY A 997 -8.01 18.40 -47.81
N GLU A 998 -7.59 17.85 -48.96
CA GLU A 998 -8.10 16.58 -49.49
C GLU A 998 -7.73 15.42 -48.55
N ILE A 999 -8.65 14.45 -48.42
CA ILE A 999 -8.48 13.26 -47.59
C ILE A 999 -8.87 12.04 -48.43
N LEU A 1000 -7.98 11.06 -48.54
CA LEU A 1000 -8.33 9.71 -48.98
C LEU A 1000 -8.74 8.89 -47.76
N SER A 1001 -9.96 8.39 -47.79
CA SER A 1001 -10.46 7.43 -46.79
C SER A 1001 -9.87 6.03 -46.98
N LEU A 1002 -9.90 5.19 -45.94
CA LEU A 1002 -9.49 3.78 -45.99
C LEU A 1002 -10.04 3.04 -47.22
N ASN A 1003 -11.35 3.17 -47.48
CA ASN A 1003 -11.99 2.51 -48.63
C ASN A 1003 -11.44 3.00 -49.97
N GLU A 1004 -11.11 4.29 -50.08
CA GLU A 1004 -10.50 4.84 -51.29
C GLU A 1004 -9.05 4.37 -51.45
N ILE A 1005 -8.29 4.26 -50.36
CA ILE A 1005 -6.92 3.73 -50.37
C ILE A 1005 -6.91 2.29 -50.89
N ILE A 1006 -7.77 1.42 -50.34
CA ILE A 1006 -7.92 0.02 -50.76
C ILE A 1006 -8.38 -0.06 -52.22
N LYS A 1007 -9.36 0.76 -52.61
CA LYS A 1007 -9.85 0.75 -53.98
C LYS A 1007 -8.76 1.16 -54.97
N LEU A 1008 -7.95 2.17 -54.64
CA LEU A 1008 -6.83 2.60 -55.48
C LEU A 1008 -5.72 1.53 -55.53
N SER A 1009 -5.45 0.81 -54.43
CA SER A 1009 -4.41 -0.22 -54.40
C SER A 1009 -4.73 -1.41 -55.31
N MET A 1010 -6.01 -1.70 -55.54
CA MET A 1010 -6.48 -2.81 -56.39
C MET A 1010 -6.54 -2.48 -57.89
N LEU A 1011 -6.44 -1.20 -58.27
CA LEU A 1011 -6.57 -0.75 -59.67
C LEU A 1011 -5.22 -0.64 -60.41
N ASN A 1012 -4.10 -0.75 -59.69
CA ASN A 1012 -2.76 -0.49 -60.21
C ASN A 1012 -1.91 -1.76 -60.39
N ALA A 1013 -2.54 -2.88 -60.76
CA ALA A 1013 -1.87 -4.12 -61.14
C ALA A 1013 -0.91 -3.92 -62.35
N ASP A 1014 0.13 -4.74 -62.43
CA ASP A 1014 1.18 -4.70 -63.47
C ASP A 1014 1.37 -6.07 -64.13
N ASP A 1015 2.36 -6.23 -65.01
CA ASP A 1015 2.60 -7.51 -65.73
C ASP A 1015 3.37 -8.56 -64.87
N SER A 1016 3.32 -8.45 -63.54
CA SER A 1016 3.98 -9.39 -62.60
C SER A 1016 2.95 -10.14 -61.78
N ASP A 1017 3.32 -11.30 -61.22
CA ASP A 1017 2.43 -12.09 -60.34
C ASP A 1017 1.89 -11.22 -59.18
N ASN A 1018 0.62 -10.82 -59.29
CA ASN A 1018 -0.06 -9.95 -58.35
C ASN A 1018 -0.94 -10.75 -57.39
N THR A 1019 -0.96 -10.37 -56.11
CA THR A 1019 -1.90 -10.89 -55.12
C THR A 1019 -2.75 -9.74 -54.62
N LEU A 1020 -4.02 -9.73 -55.01
CA LEU A 1020 -4.96 -8.64 -54.76
C LEU A 1020 -6.09 -9.15 -53.87
N THR A 1021 -6.28 -8.52 -52.71
CA THR A 1021 -7.29 -8.93 -51.73
C THR A 1021 -8.14 -7.74 -51.30
N ALA A 1022 -9.45 -7.83 -51.51
CA ALA A 1022 -10.40 -6.82 -51.05
C ALA A 1022 -10.62 -6.91 -49.53
N LEU A 1023 -10.94 -5.77 -48.92
CA LEU A 1023 -11.21 -5.65 -47.49
C LEU A 1023 -12.66 -5.21 -47.19
N SER A 1024 -13.47 -4.91 -48.22
CA SER A 1024 -14.90 -4.61 -48.10
C SER A 1024 -15.73 -5.40 -49.11
N ASP A 1025 -17.06 -5.43 -48.91
CA ASP A 1025 -18.04 -6.04 -49.82
C ASP A 1025 -18.47 -5.06 -50.96
N ASP A 1026 -17.58 -4.14 -51.35
CA ASP A 1026 -17.84 -3.21 -52.45
C ASP A 1026 -17.69 -3.90 -53.82
N SER A 1027 -18.31 -3.34 -54.86
CA SER A 1027 -18.06 -3.79 -56.23
C SER A 1027 -16.71 -3.30 -56.77
N TYR A 1028 -15.91 -4.25 -57.26
CA TYR A 1028 -14.62 -4.03 -57.89
C TYR A 1028 -14.63 -4.36 -59.39
N THR A 1029 -13.79 -3.67 -60.14
CA THR A 1029 -13.43 -4.02 -61.52
C THR A 1029 -11.92 -4.07 -61.59
N ILE A 1030 -11.39 -5.28 -61.72
CA ILE A 1030 -9.96 -5.56 -61.57
C ILE A 1030 -9.45 -6.18 -62.88
N ASP A 1031 -8.35 -5.64 -63.38
CA ASP A 1031 -7.60 -6.17 -64.52
C ASP A 1031 -6.15 -6.37 -64.06
N ALA A 1032 -5.79 -7.63 -63.77
CA ALA A 1032 -4.46 -8.00 -63.30
C ALA A 1032 -3.42 -8.11 -64.43
N LYS A 1033 -3.85 -7.96 -65.69
CA LYS A 1033 -3.01 -7.89 -66.90
C LYS A 1033 -2.26 -9.18 -67.23
N GLY A 1034 -1.19 -9.51 -66.52
CA GLY A 1034 -0.45 -10.73 -66.79
C GLY A 1034 0.57 -11.04 -65.71
N GLY A 1035 1.04 -12.28 -65.70
CA GLY A 1035 1.57 -12.89 -64.48
C GLY A 1035 0.61 -13.98 -64.03
N ASN A 1036 1.00 -14.78 -63.04
CA ASN A 1036 0.08 -15.73 -62.41
C ASN A 1036 -0.56 -15.04 -61.20
N ASP A 1037 -1.74 -14.50 -61.41
CA ASP A 1037 -2.37 -13.59 -60.47
C ASP A 1037 -3.30 -14.32 -59.50
N THR A 1038 -3.43 -13.80 -58.28
CA THR A 1038 -4.42 -14.25 -57.30
C THR A 1038 -5.28 -13.08 -56.89
N ILE A 1039 -6.55 -13.10 -57.27
CA ILE A 1039 -7.51 -12.04 -56.99
C ILE A 1039 -8.61 -12.60 -56.10
N THR A 1040 -8.76 -12.03 -54.91
CA THR A 1040 -9.82 -12.40 -53.95
C THR A 1040 -10.60 -11.16 -53.55
N THR A 1041 -11.84 -11.06 -53.99
CA THR A 1041 -12.83 -10.12 -53.46
C THR A 1041 -13.72 -10.81 -52.42
N LEU A 1042 -14.51 -10.02 -51.68
CA LEU A 1042 -15.31 -10.53 -50.56
C LEU A 1042 -16.78 -10.63 -50.90
N GLY A 1043 -17.39 -9.50 -51.25
CA GLY A 1043 -18.75 -9.44 -51.74
C GLY A 1043 -18.93 -8.21 -52.61
N GLY A 1044 -20.13 -8.03 -53.13
CA GLY A 1044 -20.38 -7.03 -54.18
C GLY A 1044 -20.63 -7.71 -55.52
N ASN A 1045 -20.89 -6.93 -56.56
CA ASN A 1045 -20.95 -7.49 -57.92
C ASN A 1045 -19.61 -7.19 -58.59
N ASP A 1046 -18.72 -8.17 -58.64
CA ASP A 1046 -17.34 -7.97 -59.08
C ASP A 1046 -17.14 -8.30 -60.55
N THR A 1047 -16.18 -7.63 -61.19
CA THR A 1047 -15.70 -7.97 -62.53
C THR A 1047 -14.20 -8.23 -62.47
N LEU A 1048 -13.81 -9.49 -62.62
CA LEU A 1048 -12.44 -9.95 -62.44
C LEU A 1048 -11.86 -10.41 -63.78
N ILE A 1049 -10.72 -9.83 -64.15
CA ILE A 1049 -9.93 -10.18 -65.33
C ILE A 1049 -8.52 -10.54 -64.83
N GLY A 1050 -8.16 -11.83 -64.88
CA GLY A 1050 -6.82 -12.29 -64.53
C GLY A 1050 -5.79 -11.83 -65.56
N GLY A 1051 -6.04 -12.16 -66.83
CA GLY A 1051 -5.21 -11.71 -67.94
C GLY A 1051 -4.35 -12.86 -68.45
N LYS A 1052 -3.08 -12.62 -68.76
CA LYS A 1052 -2.18 -13.69 -69.25
C LYS A 1052 -1.42 -14.34 -68.10
N GLY A 1053 -1.63 -15.63 -67.89
CA GLY A 1053 -0.93 -16.47 -66.93
C GLY A 1053 -1.88 -17.53 -66.39
N ASP A 1054 -1.45 -18.26 -65.38
CA ASP A 1054 -2.27 -19.24 -64.69
C ASP A 1054 -2.87 -18.57 -63.44
N ASP A 1055 -4.07 -18.00 -63.56
CA ASP A 1055 -4.65 -17.11 -62.54
C ASP A 1055 -5.60 -17.83 -61.55
N VAL A 1056 -5.80 -17.25 -60.36
CA VAL A 1056 -6.79 -17.70 -59.37
C VAL A 1056 -7.72 -16.54 -59.03
N LEU A 1057 -9.01 -16.69 -59.34
CA LEU A 1057 -10.03 -15.65 -59.18
C LEU A 1057 -11.13 -16.09 -58.21
N SER A 1058 -11.45 -15.25 -57.23
CA SER A 1058 -12.52 -15.46 -56.25
C SER A 1058 -13.34 -14.18 -56.07
N GLY A 1059 -14.60 -14.18 -56.51
CA GLY A 1059 -15.54 -13.06 -56.40
C GLY A 1059 -16.25 -12.93 -55.04
N GLY A 1060 -16.36 -14.05 -54.31
CA GLY A 1060 -17.06 -14.07 -53.03
C GLY A 1060 -18.59 -14.00 -53.18
N LEU A 1061 -19.26 -13.12 -52.42
CA LEU A 1061 -20.72 -12.99 -52.36
C LEU A 1061 -21.27 -11.89 -53.28
N GLY A 1062 -22.04 -12.25 -54.29
CA GLY A 1062 -22.80 -11.31 -55.12
C GLY A 1062 -22.80 -11.75 -56.58
N ASN A 1063 -23.27 -10.90 -57.50
CA ASN A 1063 -23.34 -11.32 -58.91
C ASN A 1063 -22.01 -11.02 -59.61
N ASP A 1064 -21.14 -12.02 -59.62
CA ASP A 1064 -19.77 -11.82 -60.11
C ASP A 1064 -19.61 -12.18 -61.59
N THR A 1065 -18.68 -11.51 -62.26
CA THR A 1065 -18.32 -11.75 -63.66
C THR A 1065 -16.84 -12.00 -63.80
N TYR A 1066 -16.48 -13.23 -64.18
CA TYR A 1066 -15.11 -13.64 -64.48
C TYR A 1066 -14.89 -13.60 -65.99
N ILE A 1067 -13.97 -12.77 -66.48
CA ILE A 1067 -13.76 -12.54 -67.93
C ILE A 1067 -12.50 -13.25 -68.41
N PHE A 1068 -12.64 -14.06 -69.46
CA PHE A 1068 -11.55 -14.81 -70.09
C PHE A 1068 -11.52 -14.61 -71.60
N GLY A 1069 -10.34 -14.37 -72.15
CA GLY A 1069 -10.09 -14.24 -73.59
C GLY A 1069 -9.14 -15.31 -74.12
N LYS A 1070 -8.54 -15.05 -75.30
CA LYS A 1070 -7.56 -15.98 -75.89
C LYS A 1070 -6.18 -15.81 -75.28
N GLY A 1071 -5.54 -16.93 -74.92
CA GLY A 1071 -4.17 -16.92 -74.40
C GLY A 1071 -4.08 -16.45 -72.94
N PHE A 1072 -5.15 -16.66 -72.17
CA PHE A 1072 -5.20 -16.35 -70.73
C PHE A 1072 -4.33 -17.35 -69.99
N GLY A 1073 -4.69 -18.63 -69.98
CA GLY A 1073 -3.82 -19.68 -69.48
C GLY A 1073 -4.64 -20.74 -68.78
N LYS A 1074 -4.11 -21.28 -67.68
CA LYS A 1074 -4.77 -22.30 -66.87
C LYS A 1074 -5.33 -21.68 -65.60
N ASP A 1075 -6.51 -21.11 -65.74
CA ASP A 1075 -7.11 -20.31 -64.69
C ASP A 1075 -7.97 -21.15 -63.76
N THR A 1076 -8.13 -20.67 -62.52
CA THR A 1076 -8.92 -21.28 -61.48
C THR A 1076 -9.93 -20.28 -60.94
N ILE A 1077 -11.19 -20.68 -60.85
CA ILE A 1077 -12.25 -19.91 -60.20
C ILE A 1077 -12.65 -20.60 -58.90
N ILE A 1078 -12.65 -19.84 -57.80
CA ILE A 1078 -13.21 -20.24 -56.52
C ILE A 1078 -14.49 -19.43 -56.34
N ASN A 1079 -15.63 -20.03 -56.67
CA ASN A 1079 -16.93 -19.36 -56.61
C ASN A 1079 -17.65 -19.69 -55.29
N PHE A 1080 -18.39 -18.73 -54.73
CA PHE A 1080 -19.19 -18.95 -53.52
C PHE A 1080 -20.63 -18.44 -53.68
N ASN A 1081 -21.52 -19.36 -54.04
CA ASN A 1081 -22.94 -19.12 -54.31
C ASN A 1081 -23.85 -19.98 -53.41
N PRO A 1082 -23.94 -19.67 -52.11
CA PRO A 1082 -24.72 -20.46 -51.18
C PRO A 1082 -26.21 -20.46 -51.56
N ASN A 1083 -26.79 -21.65 -51.73
CA ASN A 1083 -28.19 -21.85 -52.16
C ASN A 1083 -28.55 -21.25 -53.53
N HIS A 1084 -27.58 -21.04 -54.44
CA HIS A 1084 -27.82 -20.46 -55.77
C HIS A 1084 -28.53 -19.09 -55.73
N ARG A 1085 -28.19 -18.25 -54.76
CA ARG A 1085 -28.81 -16.92 -54.57
C ARG A 1085 -28.31 -15.86 -55.54
N TYR A 1086 -27.10 -16.02 -56.07
CA TYR A 1086 -26.42 -15.02 -56.89
C TYR A 1086 -26.25 -15.50 -58.34
N ILE A 1087 -26.14 -14.54 -59.27
CA ILE A 1087 -25.98 -14.78 -60.70
C ILE A 1087 -24.51 -14.58 -61.09
N ASP A 1088 -23.72 -15.63 -60.90
CA ASP A 1088 -22.29 -15.61 -61.29
C ASP A 1088 -22.12 -16.02 -62.75
N ILE A 1089 -21.24 -15.29 -63.45
CA ILE A 1089 -21.06 -15.37 -64.90
C ILE A 1089 -19.59 -15.65 -65.21
N VAL A 1090 -19.34 -16.67 -66.01
CA VAL A 1090 -18.07 -16.80 -66.75
C VAL A 1090 -18.29 -16.23 -68.14
N LYS A 1091 -17.57 -15.17 -68.50
CA LYS A 1091 -17.72 -14.47 -69.78
C LYS A 1091 -16.50 -14.70 -70.65
N PHE A 1092 -16.71 -15.29 -71.81
CA PHE A 1092 -15.68 -15.45 -72.83
C PHE A 1092 -15.70 -14.29 -73.83
N THR A 1093 -14.52 -13.74 -74.09
CA THR A 1093 -14.28 -12.65 -75.04
C THR A 1093 -13.43 -13.15 -76.23
N ASP A 1094 -12.87 -12.23 -77.04
CA ASP A 1094 -12.00 -12.52 -78.19
C ASP A 1094 -12.60 -13.46 -79.25
N GLY A 1095 -13.93 -13.47 -79.36
CA GLY A 1095 -14.67 -14.27 -80.33
C GLY A 1095 -14.60 -15.78 -80.09
N ILE A 1096 -14.31 -16.22 -78.87
CA ILE A 1096 -14.47 -17.62 -78.43
C ILE A 1096 -15.96 -17.98 -78.50
N LYS A 1097 -16.29 -19.17 -79.03
CA LYS A 1097 -17.66 -19.65 -79.18
C LYS A 1097 -17.91 -20.90 -78.36
N LYS A 1098 -19.18 -21.22 -78.12
CA LYS A 1098 -19.62 -22.45 -77.46
C LYS A 1098 -19.00 -23.71 -78.07
N GLU A 1099 -18.89 -23.76 -79.40
CA GLU A 1099 -18.35 -24.93 -80.11
C GLU A 1099 -16.83 -25.10 -79.93
N ASP A 1100 -16.14 -24.06 -79.45
CA ASP A 1100 -14.70 -24.11 -79.19
C ASP A 1100 -14.38 -24.72 -77.80
N LEU A 1101 -15.40 -24.92 -76.95
CA LEU A 1101 -15.23 -25.38 -75.57
C LEU A 1101 -15.58 -26.86 -75.39
N THR A 1102 -14.79 -27.54 -74.57
CA THR A 1102 -15.07 -28.89 -74.09
C THR A 1102 -15.21 -28.88 -72.56
N PHE A 1103 -16.16 -29.66 -72.05
CA PHE A 1103 -16.48 -29.70 -70.62
C PHE A 1103 -16.15 -31.08 -70.05
N SER A 1104 -15.41 -31.11 -68.95
CA SER A 1104 -15.13 -32.33 -68.19
C SER A 1104 -15.28 -32.11 -66.68
N ILE A 1105 -15.40 -33.22 -65.95
CA ILE A 1105 -15.40 -33.23 -64.49
C ILE A 1105 -14.24 -34.10 -64.05
N GLU A 1106 -13.38 -33.52 -63.22
CA GLU A 1106 -12.32 -34.24 -62.51
C GLU A 1106 -12.55 -34.05 -61.01
N ASP A 1107 -12.67 -35.17 -60.29
CA ASP A 1107 -13.16 -35.23 -58.90
C ASP A 1107 -14.49 -34.49 -58.71
N ASN A 1108 -14.48 -33.26 -58.18
CA ASN A 1108 -15.65 -32.40 -58.00
C ASN A 1108 -15.53 -31.05 -58.75
N ASP A 1109 -14.47 -30.84 -59.51
CA ASP A 1109 -14.19 -29.60 -60.23
C ASP A 1109 -14.82 -29.64 -61.63
N LEU A 1110 -15.33 -28.49 -62.11
CA LEU A 1110 -15.76 -28.32 -63.50
C LEU A 1110 -14.60 -27.75 -64.30
N ILE A 1111 -14.17 -28.47 -65.35
CA ILE A 1111 -13.11 -28.02 -66.25
C ILE A 1111 -13.75 -27.57 -67.58
N ILE A 1112 -13.47 -26.34 -67.97
CA ILE A 1112 -13.85 -25.74 -69.26
C ILE A 1112 -12.59 -25.57 -70.10
N LEU A 1113 -12.41 -26.46 -71.06
CA LEU A 1113 -11.19 -26.60 -71.86
C LEU A 1113 -11.39 -25.97 -73.25
N LEU A 1114 -10.59 -24.94 -73.57
CA LEU A 1114 -10.49 -24.37 -74.91
C LEU A 1114 -9.40 -25.09 -75.72
N ASP A 1115 -8.20 -25.25 -75.12
CA ASP A 1115 -7.13 -26.10 -75.63
C ASP A 1115 -6.19 -26.54 -74.50
N LYS A 1116 -5.17 -27.36 -74.81
CA LYS A 1116 -4.25 -27.93 -73.81
C LYS A 1116 -3.51 -26.91 -72.92
N ASP A 1117 -3.39 -25.67 -73.36
CA ASP A 1117 -2.68 -24.61 -72.65
C ASP A 1117 -3.66 -23.52 -72.14
N ASN A 1118 -4.96 -23.61 -72.48
CA ASN A 1118 -5.99 -22.62 -72.14
C ASN A 1118 -7.24 -23.32 -71.59
N TYR A 1119 -7.42 -23.32 -70.27
CA TYR A 1119 -8.61 -23.88 -69.62
C TYR A 1119 -8.91 -23.24 -68.28
N ILE A 1120 -10.19 -23.29 -67.90
CA ILE A 1120 -10.66 -22.78 -66.62
C ILE A 1120 -11.07 -23.97 -65.75
N THR A 1121 -10.62 -23.97 -64.51
CA THR A 1121 -11.05 -24.92 -63.46
C THR A 1121 -11.94 -24.19 -62.47
N ILE A 1122 -13.21 -24.55 -62.40
CA ILE A 1122 -14.12 -24.06 -61.35
C ILE A 1122 -14.11 -25.06 -60.20
N LYS A 1123 -13.52 -24.64 -59.07
CA LYS A 1123 -13.25 -25.50 -57.93
C LYS A 1123 -14.51 -25.93 -57.19
N GLU A 1124 -14.56 -27.20 -56.83
CA GLU A 1124 -15.60 -27.81 -56.01
C GLU A 1124 -17.03 -27.57 -56.55
N TYR A 1125 -17.18 -27.36 -57.86
CA TYR A 1125 -18.45 -27.05 -58.52
C TYR A 1125 -19.54 -28.09 -58.21
N TYR A 1126 -19.18 -29.37 -58.15
CA TYR A 1126 -20.09 -30.49 -57.84
C TYR A 1126 -19.98 -30.99 -56.38
N LYS A 1127 -19.36 -30.21 -55.48
CA LYS A 1127 -19.34 -30.56 -54.06
C LYS A 1127 -20.61 -30.07 -53.38
N THR A 1128 -21.26 -30.97 -52.65
CA THR A 1128 -22.45 -30.63 -51.86
C THR A 1128 -22.10 -30.35 -50.40
N ASP A 1129 -22.85 -29.45 -49.76
CA ASP A 1129 -22.85 -29.33 -48.30
C ASP A 1129 -23.60 -30.49 -47.60
N TYR A 1130 -23.69 -30.47 -46.27
CA TYR A 1130 -24.42 -31.49 -45.48
C TYR A 1130 -25.90 -31.65 -45.86
N ASN A 1131 -26.49 -30.68 -46.56
CA ASN A 1131 -27.87 -30.70 -47.03
C ASN A 1131 -28.01 -31.12 -48.50
N GLY A 1132 -26.90 -31.46 -49.18
CA GLY A 1132 -26.91 -31.87 -50.58
C GLY A 1132 -26.95 -30.71 -51.58
N ILE A 1133 -26.68 -29.46 -51.16
CA ILE A 1133 -26.74 -28.27 -52.03
C ILE A 1133 -25.34 -27.93 -52.58
N TYR A 1134 -25.26 -27.64 -53.87
CA TYR A 1134 -24.03 -27.18 -54.52
C TYR A 1134 -23.83 -25.68 -54.26
N ASN A 1135 -22.81 -25.33 -53.48
CA ASN A 1135 -22.59 -23.94 -53.07
C ASN A 1135 -21.55 -23.21 -53.92
N ASN A 1136 -20.88 -23.86 -54.89
CA ASN A 1136 -19.79 -23.26 -55.67
C ASN A 1136 -20.09 -23.20 -57.18
N THR A 1137 -21.36 -23.21 -57.56
CA THR A 1137 -21.77 -23.21 -58.98
C THR A 1137 -21.79 -21.80 -59.56
N ILE A 1138 -21.34 -21.65 -60.80
CA ILE A 1138 -21.70 -20.49 -61.64
C ILE A 1138 -23.11 -20.64 -62.21
N SER A 1139 -23.78 -19.51 -62.46
CA SER A 1139 -25.16 -19.48 -62.99
C SER A 1139 -25.22 -19.64 -64.50
N LYS A 1140 -24.28 -19.01 -65.23
CA LYS A 1140 -24.22 -19.10 -66.69
C LYS A 1140 -22.82 -18.82 -67.24
N ILE A 1141 -22.61 -19.30 -68.47
CA ILE A 1141 -21.48 -18.90 -69.32
C ILE A 1141 -22.02 -17.98 -70.41
N GLU A 1142 -21.37 -16.84 -70.65
CA GLU A 1142 -21.72 -15.87 -71.70
C GLU A 1142 -20.61 -15.73 -72.75
N PHE A 1143 -21.00 -15.44 -73.98
CA PHE A 1143 -20.10 -15.22 -75.12
C PHE A 1143 -20.36 -13.84 -75.76
N ASP A 1144 -19.39 -13.32 -76.51
CA ASP A 1144 -19.47 -12.00 -77.20
C ASP A 1144 -20.69 -11.80 -78.13
N ASN A 1145 -21.39 -12.87 -78.50
CA ASN A 1145 -22.53 -12.84 -79.42
C ASN A 1145 -23.90 -12.96 -78.73
N ASP A 1146 -23.98 -12.63 -77.44
CA ASP A 1146 -25.18 -12.73 -76.58
C ASP A 1146 -25.74 -14.15 -76.43
N ILE A 1147 -25.01 -15.17 -76.87
CA ILE A 1147 -25.32 -16.57 -76.55
C ILE A 1147 -24.92 -16.82 -75.10
N SER A 1148 -25.75 -17.56 -74.37
CA SER A 1148 -25.44 -18.03 -73.03
C SER A 1148 -25.72 -19.52 -72.88
N MET A 1149 -24.99 -20.16 -71.95
CA MET A 1149 -25.25 -21.52 -71.49
C MET A 1149 -25.62 -21.46 -70.02
N ASN A 1150 -26.76 -22.04 -69.65
CA ASN A 1150 -27.15 -22.20 -68.25
C ASN A 1150 -26.60 -23.52 -67.65
N ILE A 1151 -26.87 -23.76 -66.37
CA ILE A 1151 -26.46 -24.99 -65.67
C ILE A 1151 -26.94 -26.28 -66.38
N GLU A 1152 -28.16 -26.28 -66.93
CA GLU A 1152 -28.69 -27.44 -67.68
C GLU A 1152 -27.91 -27.68 -68.99
N ASP A 1153 -27.52 -26.62 -69.68
CA ASP A 1153 -26.70 -26.69 -70.90
C ASP A 1153 -25.30 -27.20 -70.61
N ILE A 1154 -24.70 -26.76 -69.49
CA ILE A 1154 -23.40 -27.23 -69.02
C ILE A 1154 -23.48 -28.72 -68.67
N ASN A 1155 -24.49 -29.13 -67.89
CA ASN A 1155 -24.68 -30.53 -67.52
C ASN A 1155 -24.96 -31.43 -68.74
N ARG A 1156 -25.74 -30.96 -69.72
CA ARG A 1156 -25.94 -31.68 -70.99
C ARG A 1156 -24.64 -31.83 -71.77
N ALA A 1157 -23.83 -30.78 -71.90
CA ALA A 1157 -22.56 -30.84 -72.59
C ALA A 1157 -21.57 -31.86 -71.95
N ILE A 1158 -21.63 -32.03 -70.63
CA ILE A 1158 -20.84 -33.04 -69.90
C ILE A 1158 -21.34 -34.47 -70.18
N ILE A 1159 -22.66 -34.67 -70.18
CA ILE A 1159 -23.28 -35.99 -70.48
C ILE A 1159 -23.01 -36.41 -71.92
N ASP A 1160 -23.15 -35.47 -72.86
CA ASP A 1160 -22.85 -35.70 -74.28
C ASP A 1160 -21.37 -36.06 -74.49
N ASN A 1161 -20.46 -35.57 -73.62
CA ASN A 1161 -19.04 -35.93 -73.60
C ASN A 1161 -18.73 -37.29 -72.91
N LYS A 1162 -19.61 -37.83 -72.05
CA LYS A 1162 -19.44 -39.12 -71.33
C LYS A 1162 -20.40 -40.21 -71.84
N LEU A 1163 -20.24 -40.64 -73.09
CA LEU A 1163 -20.84 -41.89 -73.59
C LEU A 1163 -19.98 -43.11 -73.18
N SER A 1164 -20.26 -43.68 -72.01
CA SER A 1164 -19.77 -45.00 -71.57
C SER A 1164 -20.88 -45.79 -70.84
N THR A 1165 -20.96 -47.08 -71.18
CA THR A 1165 -21.96 -48.15 -71.05
C THR A 1165 -22.60 -48.47 -69.68
N THR A 1166 -22.84 -47.52 -68.77
CA THR A 1166 -23.61 -47.80 -67.54
C THR A 1166 -24.46 -46.61 -67.11
N ILE A 1167 -25.80 -46.74 -67.19
CA ILE A 1167 -26.74 -45.74 -66.70
C ILE A 1167 -27.25 -46.19 -65.33
N LYS A 1168 -26.75 -45.56 -64.26
CA LYS A 1168 -27.37 -45.62 -62.93
C LYS A 1168 -27.81 -44.22 -62.55
N THR A 1169 -29.11 -43.95 -62.61
CA THR A 1169 -29.69 -42.65 -62.23
C THR A 1169 -30.27 -42.69 -60.82
N ALA A 1170 -30.14 -41.58 -60.10
CA ALA A 1170 -30.40 -41.43 -58.67
C ALA A 1170 -31.90 -41.40 -58.29
N THR A 1171 -32.13 -41.69 -57.02
CA THR A 1171 -33.40 -41.85 -56.27
C THR A 1171 -34.31 -40.61 -56.29
N SER A 1172 -35.24 -40.52 -57.24
CA SER A 1172 -36.32 -39.52 -57.19
C SER A 1172 -37.63 -40.08 -57.77
N ASN A 1173 -38.77 -39.70 -57.19
CA ASN A 1173 -40.12 -40.17 -57.53
C ASN A 1173 -40.69 -39.55 -58.84
N LYS A 1174 -39.88 -39.44 -59.89
CA LYS A 1174 -40.25 -38.86 -61.18
C LYS A 1174 -40.13 -39.90 -62.30
N SER A 1175 -41.13 -39.91 -63.19
CA SER A 1175 -41.14 -40.70 -64.43
C SER A 1175 -39.97 -40.39 -65.37
N PHE A 1176 -39.31 -41.42 -65.89
CA PHE A 1176 -38.24 -41.38 -66.88
C PHE A 1176 -38.71 -41.87 -68.25
N ASN A 1177 -38.16 -41.31 -69.33
CA ASN A 1177 -38.35 -41.82 -70.70
C ASN A 1177 -36.99 -42.13 -71.34
N ILE A 1178 -36.66 -43.41 -71.42
CA ILE A 1178 -35.39 -43.94 -71.92
C ILE A 1178 -35.66 -44.66 -73.24
N ASP A 1179 -35.23 -44.10 -74.37
CA ASP A 1179 -35.32 -44.78 -75.68
C ASP A 1179 -33.92 -45.12 -76.19
N LYS A 1180 -33.57 -46.41 -76.10
CA LYS A 1180 -32.35 -47.04 -76.61
C LYS A 1180 -32.67 -48.08 -77.69
N SER A 1181 -33.79 -47.95 -78.39
CA SER A 1181 -34.26 -48.89 -79.42
C SER A 1181 -33.28 -49.24 -80.55
N LEU A 1182 -32.21 -48.47 -80.74
CA LEU A 1182 -31.14 -48.74 -81.74
C LEU A 1182 -29.83 -49.27 -81.12
N ASN A 1183 -29.78 -49.45 -79.80
CA ASN A 1183 -28.61 -50.03 -79.12
C ASN A 1183 -28.49 -51.53 -79.42
N THR A 1184 -27.28 -52.06 -79.40
CA THR A 1184 -26.98 -53.49 -79.58
C THR A 1184 -26.13 -54.09 -78.46
N ASP A 1185 -25.76 -53.29 -77.46
CA ASP A 1185 -24.95 -53.68 -76.31
C ASP A 1185 -25.83 -54.04 -75.11
N ASN A 1186 -25.36 -54.98 -74.27
CA ASN A 1186 -26.02 -55.33 -73.01
C ASN A 1186 -26.08 -54.13 -72.05
N LEU A 1187 -27.28 -53.71 -71.69
CA LEU A 1187 -27.56 -52.60 -70.80
C LEU A 1187 -27.87 -53.06 -69.39
N VAL A 1188 -27.54 -52.20 -68.42
CA VAL A 1188 -28.09 -52.28 -67.06
C VAL A 1188 -28.79 -50.98 -66.78
N ILE A 1189 -30.12 -51.02 -66.68
CA ILE A 1189 -30.99 -49.87 -66.44
C ILE A 1189 -31.64 -50.04 -65.08
N THR A 1190 -31.55 -49.04 -64.23
CA THR A 1190 -32.25 -49.04 -62.94
C THR A 1190 -32.88 -47.67 -62.69
N THR A 1191 -34.20 -47.65 -62.55
CA THR A 1191 -34.99 -46.49 -62.10
C THR A 1191 -35.58 -46.79 -60.71
N SER A 1192 -36.43 -45.90 -60.16
CA SER A 1192 -36.79 -45.96 -58.73
C SER A 1192 -38.29 -45.86 -58.45
N SER A 1193 -38.95 -44.73 -58.69
CA SER A 1193 -40.41 -44.66 -58.66
C SER A 1193 -40.96 -43.58 -59.59
N GLY A 1194 -42.17 -43.77 -60.09
CA GLY A 1194 -42.80 -42.99 -61.17
C GLY A 1194 -43.24 -43.89 -62.33
N ASP A 1195 -44.17 -43.44 -63.17
CA ASP A 1195 -44.61 -44.19 -64.36
C ASP A 1195 -43.53 -44.07 -65.46
N ASP A 1196 -42.60 -45.01 -65.55
CA ASP A 1196 -41.44 -44.96 -66.44
C ASP A 1196 -41.74 -45.52 -67.84
N THR A 1197 -41.03 -45.05 -68.87
CA THR A 1197 -41.05 -45.62 -70.23
C THR A 1197 -39.63 -45.98 -70.67
N ILE A 1198 -39.36 -47.26 -70.92
CA ILE A 1198 -38.01 -47.75 -71.22
C ILE A 1198 -38.04 -48.60 -72.49
N LYS A 1199 -37.13 -48.35 -73.44
CA LYS A 1199 -36.81 -49.25 -74.57
C LYS A 1199 -35.33 -49.52 -74.57
N ALA A 1200 -34.89 -50.77 -74.40
CA ALA A 1200 -33.48 -51.08 -74.19
C ALA A 1200 -32.71 -51.43 -75.47
N GLY A 1201 -33.37 -52.02 -76.47
CA GLY A 1201 -32.80 -52.23 -77.81
C GLY A 1201 -32.45 -53.70 -78.05
N SER A 1202 -31.31 -54.01 -78.66
CA SER A 1202 -30.78 -55.37 -78.73
C SER A 1202 -29.65 -55.53 -77.71
N GLY A 1203 -29.45 -56.75 -77.20
CA GLY A 1203 -28.53 -57.04 -76.09
C GLY A 1203 -29.22 -57.90 -75.04
N ASN A 1204 -28.46 -58.53 -74.15
CA ASN A 1204 -29.02 -59.20 -72.97
C ASN A 1204 -29.08 -58.17 -71.83
N ASP A 1205 -30.21 -57.49 -71.71
CA ASP A 1205 -30.37 -56.30 -70.89
C ASP A 1205 -30.88 -56.65 -69.49
N THR A 1206 -30.49 -55.87 -68.47
CA THR A 1206 -30.99 -55.99 -67.10
C THR A 1206 -31.67 -54.69 -66.69
N ILE A 1207 -32.99 -54.73 -66.53
CA ILE A 1207 -33.82 -53.56 -66.28
C ILE A 1207 -34.51 -53.71 -64.93
N ASN A 1208 -34.49 -52.68 -64.09
CA ASN A 1208 -35.23 -52.62 -62.84
C ASN A 1208 -35.92 -51.26 -62.72
N SER A 1209 -37.25 -51.16 -62.89
CA SER A 1209 -37.93 -49.85 -62.97
C SER A 1209 -38.45 -49.29 -61.64
N GLY A 1210 -38.74 -50.15 -60.67
CA GLY A 1210 -39.13 -49.73 -59.32
C GLY A 1210 -40.65 -49.59 -59.14
N ALA A 1211 -41.15 -48.53 -58.51
CA ALA A 1211 -42.60 -48.41 -58.19
C ALA A 1211 -43.32 -47.39 -59.10
N GLY A 1212 -44.39 -47.78 -59.79
CA GLY A 1212 -45.09 -46.95 -60.77
C GLY A 1212 -45.89 -47.81 -61.75
N ASN A 1213 -46.65 -47.20 -62.67
CA ASN A 1213 -47.20 -47.95 -63.81
C ASN A 1213 -46.24 -47.83 -64.99
N ASP A 1214 -45.30 -48.77 -65.10
CA ASP A 1214 -44.19 -48.69 -66.02
C ASP A 1214 -44.52 -49.29 -67.39
N THR A 1215 -43.87 -48.79 -68.44
CA THR A 1215 -43.92 -49.34 -69.81
C THR A 1215 -42.51 -49.68 -70.27
N ILE A 1216 -42.19 -50.97 -70.36
CA ILE A 1216 -40.83 -51.45 -70.63
C ILE A 1216 -40.82 -52.33 -71.88
N ASP A 1217 -39.86 -52.10 -72.77
CA ASP A 1217 -39.55 -52.90 -73.95
C ASP A 1217 -38.06 -53.31 -73.88
N GLY A 1218 -37.79 -54.60 -73.58
CA GLY A 1218 -36.43 -55.15 -73.52
C GLY A 1218 -35.79 -55.15 -74.90
N GLY A 1219 -36.45 -55.81 -75.85
CA GLY A 1219 -36.16 -55.71 -77.27
C GLY A 1219 -35.63 -57.03 -77.82
N ALA A 1220 -34.34 -57.22 -78.11
CA ALA A 1220 -33.84 -58.49 -78.65
C ALA A 1220 -32.59 -58.99 -77.94
N GLY A 1221 -32.66 -60.18 -77.35
CA GLY A 1221 -31.64 -60.79 -76.50
C GLY A 1221 -32.30 -61.46 -75.30
N ASP A 1222 -31.52 -62.11 -74.44
CA ASP A 1222 -32.06 -62.76 -73.23
C ASP A 1222 -32.12 -61.73 -72.10
N ASP A 1223 -33.28 -61.09 -71.91
CA ASP A 1223 -33.42 -59.95 -71.01
C ASP A 1223 -33.87 -60.34 -69.59
N THR A 1224 -33.46 -59.56 -68.59
CA THR A 1224 -33.91 -59.68 -67.21
C THR A 1224 -34.57 -58.38 -66.76
N ILE A 1225 -35.89 -58.39 -66.63
CA ILE A 1225 -36.69 -57.20 -66.33
C ILE A 1225 -37.43 -57.38 -65.01
N LYS A 1226 -37.24 -56.45 -64.08
CA LYS A 1226 -38.00 -56.32 -62.83
C LYS A 1226 -38.76 -55.00 -62.87
N ALA A 1227 -40.08 -55.04 -63.06
CA ALA A 1227 -40.85 -53.80 -63.14
C ALA A 1227 -41.06 -53.22 -61.74
N GLY A 1228 -41.68 -53.98 -60.83
CA GLY A 1228 -41.77 -53.63 -59.40
C GLY A 1228 -43.23 -53.41 -58.97
N ASP A 1229 -43.54 -52.38 -58.19
CA ASP A 1229 -44.90 -52.22 -57.64
C ASP A 1229 -45.75 -51.27 -58.52
N GLY A 1230 -46.87 -51.73 -59.06
CA GLY A 1230 -47.82 -50.93 -59.87
C GLY A 1230 -48.37 -51.68 -61.10
N ASN A 1231 -49.20 -51.03 -61.93
CA ASN A 1231 -49.77 -51.71 -63.11
C ASN A 1231 -48.82 -51.60 -64.30
N ASP A 1232 -47.90 -52.54 -64.42
CA ASP A 1232 -46.83 -52.49 -65.41
C ASP A 1232 -47.21 -53.14 -66.76
N THR A 1233 -46.67 -52.58 -67.83
CA THR A 1233 -46.71 -53.15 -69.18
C THR A 1233 -45.29 -53.49 -69.63
N ILE A 1234 -44.97 -54.79 -69.63
CA ILE A 1234 -43.64 -55.29 -69.98
C ILE A 1234 -43.70 -56.07 -71.29
N ILE A 1235 -42.81 -55.73 -72.22
CA ILE A 1235 -42.52 -56.46 -73.44
C ILE A 1235 -41.07 -56.94 -73.30
N GLY A 1236 -40.86 -58.24 -73.10
CA GLY A 1236 -39.50 -58.82 -73.08
C GLY A 1236 -38.84 -58.69 -74.44
N GLY A 1237 -39.58 -59.07 -75.48
CA GLY A 1237 -39.13 -58.97 -76.86
C GLY A 1237 -38.73 -60.34 -77.40
N ALA A 1238 -37.62 -60.44 -78.11
CA ALA A 1238 -37.15 -61.66 -78.76
C ALA A 1238 -35.92 -62.24 -78.04
N GLY A 1239 -36.10 -63.36 -77.34
CA GLY A 1239 -35.03 -64.09 -76.63
C GLY A 1239 -35.63 -64.95 -75.52
N ASP A 1240 -34.79 -65.58 -74.70
CA ASP A 1240 -35.21 -66.30 -73.50
C ASP A 1240 -35.26 -65.34 -72.29
N ASP A 1241 -36.35 -64.57 -72.19
CA ASP A 1241 -36.48 -63.48 -71.21
C ASP A 1241 -36.97 -63.92 -69.82
N HIS A 1242 -36.51 -63.21 -68.80
CA HIS A 1242 -36.97 -63.32 -67.42
C HIS A 1242 -37.64 -62.03 -66.96
N LEU A 1243 -38.98 -62.08 -66.83
CA LEU A 1243 -39.80 -60.92 -66.48
C LEU A 1243 -40.45 -61.11 -65.10
N GLU A 1244 -40.22 -60.16 -64.19
CA GLU A 1244 -40.85 -60.08 -62.87
C GLU A 1244 -41.66 -58.78 -62.79
N GLY A 1245 -42.99 -58.89 -62.87
CA GLY A 1245 -43.90 -57.74 -62.81
C GLY A 1245 -44.24 -57.23 -61.41
N GLY A 1246 -43.63 -57.77 -60.35
CA GLY A 1246 -43.86 -57.38 -58.95
C GLY A 1246 -45.34 -57.37 -58.50
N ALA A 1247 -45.75 -56.38 -57.69
CA ALA A 1247 -47.07 -56.33 -57.05
C ALA A 1247 -47.97 -55.20 -57.61
N GLY A 1248 -49.05 -55.58 -58.31
CA GLY A 1248 -50.02 -54.65 -58.90
C GLY A 1248 -50.88 -55.33 -59.94
#